data_AF-A0A8H4J5Z9-F1
#
_entry.id   AF-A0A8H4J5Z9-F1
#
_cell.length_a   1.000
_cell.length_b   1.000
_cell.length_c   1.000
_cell.angle_alpha   90.00
_cell.angle_beta   90.00
_cell.angle_gamma   90.00
#
_symmetry.space_group_name_H-M   'P 1'
#
loop_
_entity.id
_entity.type
_entity.pdbx_description
1 polymer ?
#
loop_
_entity_poly.entity_id
_entity_poly.type
_entity_poly.pdbx_seq_one_letter_code
_entity_poly.pdbx_strand_id
1 'polypeptide(L)'
;MAAEAERDITRGAIRDIFEKGPEAVGEPILQCVQIKHMDSKAGEERYRIVLSDMDNFIQSMLSQHINHVITSSTLKKGSIIRLKSYNPQVIKERKIFVVLDLDVLTEYGEMEKLGSPAGLETNNPAPKVEPKTEQPADIGGNSFYGNKPPVKREPQSTLPSRSAPPAGLAQLYPIEALSPYTHKWTIKARCVHKSDIKTWHNKNGEGKLFSVNLLDESGEIRATGFKEQCDLLYDQFREGGVYYISNCSVKLAKKQFSNVNNDYELTFQNDSVVEPADDPDSVPQVRYNFTNIGDLQTVEPNTTIDTIGVLKDVGEVSEIISKTTSKPYQKRELTIVDDSMHSVRLTIWGPTAQNFDASPESVVAFKGVKVSDFGGRSLSLLSSGSMNVNPDIDEAHKLKGWYDAQGRNDQFMSHQQSSTGASRARKYKTIAQVNDENIGMSDQAEYFNLKATIVYVRHENFAYPACASEGCNKKVVEINPGEWRCEKCDITHPRPEYRYIMSCNVSDHTGQLWLSCFDDSGKIIMGKPANELYEMRENEENLSNFEQSFVDATCKTFVFNVKAKMDTFQDQQRVRYQVSSARELNFSAECASLIETLKQYQIGESDSLLSLSQVHDHRVAEMETLHAPARTVTPAYEDFSGIDMTAFSNPYDALIAASKDDPKQIQSRYSTHRESRNAAQELKLLAPDFSGVMIDPILLRLEDPSIEPGFVDTRNCLVFWARPSEKVKSLVMECQEKLKDAVSNLWLMPPTSLHMTALELTHSRTPSEIDALIAQVSPAIPSLTDYPSSSPHHRARLVKPLLGFDASAIALSFVPAAAGEGLVDGRDAGGRERKAEEDAYTYHHLRRDLFGKVTEAGLKVDSRYVVPSAHLTVARFIREEDFWVEGEKGVVDGAKVQRLVARIEEVNEWLQKEFWPKEDGGIKEGGEWVVGEGKGLDCRRGALWYGSGGETIRLGEGF
;
A
#
# COMPACT_ATOMS: atom_id res chain seq x y z
N MET A 1 43.34 27.12 32.80
CA MET A 1 42.02 26.67 32.32
C MET A 1 42.03 26.26 30.85
N ALA A 2 42.04 27.16 29.85
CA ALA A 2 42.00 26.74 28.43
C ALA A 2 43.17 25.84 27.99
N ALA A 3 44.41 26.20 28.32
CA ALA A 3 45.60 25.40 27.99
C ALA A 3 45.73 24.08 28.80
N GLU A 4 45.02 23.96 29.92
CA GLU A 4 44.98 22.73 30.73
C GLU A 4 43.92 21.78 30.18
N ALA A 5 42.74 22.29 29.84
CA ALA A 5 41.69 21.53 29.16
C ALA A 5 42.13 21.02 27.78
N GLU A 6 42.87 21.83 27.02
CA GLU A 6 43.44 21.44 25.73
C GLU A 6 44.44 20.28 25.85
N ARG A 7 45.14 20.19 26.98
CA ARG A 7 46.07 19.10 27.28
C ARG A 7 45.36 17.80 27.70
N ASP A 8 44.20 17.91 28.33
CA ASP A 8 43.50 16.78 28.92
C ASP A 8 42.43 16.18 27.99
N ILE A 9 42.01 16.89 26.92
CA ILE A 9 41.16 16.32 25.87
C ILE A 9 41.87 15.14 25.19
N THR A 10 41.16 14.02 25.06
CA THR A 10 41.67 12.80 24.42
C THR A 10 41.65 12.96 22.90
N ARG A 11 42.68 13.61 22.37
CA ARG A 11 42.79 13.94 20.94
C ARG A 11 42.81 12.70 20.04
N GLY A 12 41.96 12.70 19.00
CA GLY A 12 41.80 11.58 18.06
C GLY A 12 40.93 10.41 18.57
N ALA A 13 40.36 10.52 19.78
CA ALA A 13 39.51 9.49 20.37
C ALA A 13 38.30 9.15 19.49
N ILE A 14 37.68 10.13 18.82
CA ILE A 14 36.47 9.92 18.02
C ILE A 14 36.78 8.98 16.85
N ARG A 15 37.90 9.16 16.15
CA ARG A 15 38.32 8.25 15.07
C ARG A 15 38.69 6.88 15.63
N ASP A 16 39.49 6.84 16.69
CA ASP A 16 39.99 5.59 17.27
C ASP A 16 38.84 4.71 17.82
N ILE A 17 37.75 5.31 18.30
CA ILE A 17 36.54 4.57 18.71
C ILE A 17 35.95 3.76 17.55
N PHE A 18 35.95 4.30 16.32
CA PHE A 18 35.42 3.59 15.14
C PHE A 18 36.45 2.67 14.48
N GLU A 19 37.75 2.92 14.65
CA GLU A 19 38.82 2.12 14.03
C GLU A 19 39.30 0.97 14.92
N LYS A 20 39.42 1.20 16.23
CA LYS A 20 39.98 0.26 17.22
C LYS A 20 38.93 -0.26 18.21
N GLY A 21 37.73 0.33 18.21
CA GLY A 21 36.62 -0.03 19.09
C GLY A 21 36.58 0.79 20.39
N PRO A 22 35.41 0.93 21.02
CA PRO A 22 35.22 1.75 22.22
C PRO A 22 36.00 1.23 23.45
N GLU A 23 36.19 -0.08 23.58
CA GLU A 23 36.95 -0.69 24.69
C GLU A 23 38.44 -0.31 24.69
N ALA A 24 39.01 -0.05 23.51
CA ALA A 24 40.42 0.35 23.37
C ALA A 24 40.67 1.82 23.76
N VAL A 25 39.63 2.66 23.69
CA VAL A 25 39.71 4.10 23.99
C VAL A 25 39.26 4.40 25.43
N GLY A 26 38.39 3.56 26.00
CA GLY A 26 37.94 3.68 27.40
C GLY A 26 37.03 4.89 27.60
N GLU A 27 37.39 5.74 28.57
CA GLU A 27 36.63 6.94 28.96
C GLU A 27 37.24 8.26 28.42
N PRO A 28 37.03 8.61 27.13
CA PRO A 28 37.66 9.77 26.53
C PRO A 28 37.09 11.09 27.08
N ILE A 29 37.96 12.09 27.16
CA ILE A 29 37.61 13.46 27.51
C ILE A 29 37.38 14.26 26.23
N LEU A 30 36.18 14.81 26.06
CA LEU A 30 35.73 15.52 24.86
C LEU A 30 35.09 16.87 25.23
N GLN A 31 35.08 17.81 24.29
CA GLN A 31 34.34 19.07 24.45
C GLN A 31 32.93 18.96 23.87
N CYS A 32 31.91 19.37 24.63
CA CYS A 32 30.55 19.54 24.14
C CYS A 32 30.43 20.90 23.43
N VAL A 33 30.43 20.90 22.09
CA VAL A 33 30.46 22.14 21.29
C VAL A 33 29.07 22.66 20.94
N GLN A 34 28.04 21.82 21.02
CA GLN A 34 26.66 22.19 20.75
C GLN A 34 25.69 21.27 21.49
N ILE A 35 24.59 21.85 22.00
CA ILE A 35 23.46 21.14 22.60
C ILE A 35 22.20 21.61 21.87
N LYS A 36 21.34 20.68 21.45
CA LYS A 36 20.07 20.97 20.76
C LYS A 36 18.96 20.10 21.33
N HIS A 37 17.91 20.76 21.84
CA HIS A 37 16.65 20.10 22.19
C HIS A 37 15.95 19.57 20.93
N MET A 38 15.42 18.35 21.00
CA MET A 38 14.65 17.71 19.94
C MET A 38 13.23 17.48 20.43
N ASP A 39 12.25 18.09 19.77
CA ASP A 39 10.85 17.92 20.14
C ASP A 39 10.34 16.55 19.67
N SER A 40 9.77 15.78 20.61
CA SER A 40 9.17 14.46 20.37
C SER A 40 7.64 14.56 20.40
N LYS A 41 6.96 13.82 19.51
CA LYS A 41 5.49 13.73 19.46
C LYS A 41 4.85 13.02 20.66
N ALA A 42 5.65 12.41 21.55
CA ALA A 42 5.20 11.61 22.69
C ALA A 42 5.43 12.26 24.07
N GLY A 43 5.81 13.55 24.14
CA GLY A 43 6.07 14.24 25.41
C GLY A 43 7.43 13.90 26.07
N GLU A 44 8.27 13.08 25.44
CA GLU A 44 9.61 12.75 25.91
C GLU A 44 10.66 13.76 25.43
N GLU A 45 11.39 14.42 26.33
CA GLU A 45 12.51 15.30 25.98
C GLU A 45 13.69 14.47 25.42
N ARG A 46 14.22 14.85 24.25
CA ARG A 46 15.45 14.25 23.70
C ARG A 46 16.46 15.34 23.39
N TYR A 47 17.73 15.11 23.75
CA TYR A 47 18.80 16.07 23.50
C TYR A 47 19.84 15.49 22.55
N ARG A 48 20.18 16.26 21.51
CA ARG A 48 21.35 16.01 20.65
C ARG A 48 22.50 16.88 21.10
N ILE A 49 23.67 16.28 21.30
CA ILE A 49 24.91 17.01 21.59
C ILE A 49 25.94 16.78 20.48
N VAL A 50 26.86 17.70 20.29
CA VAL A 50 28.00 17.54 19.38
C VAL A 50 29.26 17.51 20.21
N LEU A 51 30.04 16.45 20.05
CA LEU A 51 31.28 16.22 20.79
C LEU A 51 32.50 16.42 19.90
N SER A 52 33.56 16.98 20.45
CA SER A 52 34.81 17.28 19.74
C SER A 52 36.01 16.78 20.53
N ASP A 53 36.93 16.10 19.84
CA ASP A 53 38.26 15.72 20.37
C ASP A 53 39.38 16.66 19.85
N MET A 54 38.99 17.84 19.35
CA MET A 54 39.79 18.86 18.66
C MET A 54 40.21 18.56 17.21
N ASP A 55 40.34 17.29 16.83
CA ASP A 55 40.67 16.89 15.45
C ASP A 55 39.42 16.50 14.65
N ASN A 56 38.46 15.88 15.34
CA ASN A 56 37.21 15.41 14.82
C ASN A 56 36.04 15.91 15.68
N PHE A 57 34.89 16.07 15.05
CA PHE A 57 33.64 16.24 15.77
C PHE A 57 32.62 15.22 15.31
N ILE A 58 31.76 14.80 16.22
CA ILE A 58 30.72 13.82 15.97
C ILE A 58 29.38 14.27 16.57
N GLN A 59 28.31 13.97 15.85
CA GLN A 59 26.96 14.18 16.36
C GLN A 59 26.60 13.01 17.27
N SER A 60 26.11 13.33 18.46
CA SER A 60 25.80 12.35 19.49
C SER A 60 24.39 12.56 20.06
N MET A 61 23.71 11.47 20.38
CA MET A 61 22.41 11.47 21.03
C MET A 61 22.60 11.17 22.52
N LEU A 62 22.02 12.01 23.37
CA LEU A 62 22.02 11.79 24.81
C LEU A 62 20.89 10.83 25.18
N SER A 63 21.19 9.84 26.03
CA SER A 63 20.17 8.94 26.56
C SER A 63 19.25 9.65 27.55
N GLN A 64 17.98 9.25 27.59
CA GLN A 64 16.93 9.95 28.34
C GLN A 64 17.19 9.99 29.85
N HIS A 65 17.80 8.95 30.41
CA HIS A 65 18.09 8.88 31.85
C HIS A 65 19.13 9.91 32.33
N ILE A 66 19.98 10.41 31.42
CA ILE A 66 20.95 11.48 31.70
C ILE A 66 20.52 12.85 31.16
N ASN A 67 19.28 13.00 30.69
CA ASN A 67 18.73 14.32 30.33
C ASN A 67 18.77 15.31 31.49
N HIS A 68 18.72 14.79 32.73
CA HIS A 68 18.80 15.60 33.93
C HIS A 68 20.06 16.48 33.96
N VAL A 69 21.16 16.06 33.34
CA VAL A 69 22.42 16.83 33.28
C VAL A 69 22.26 18.11 32.45
N ILE A 70 21.36 18.12 31.46
CA ILE A 70 21.03 19.32 30.67
C ILE A 70 19.91 20.12 31.35
N THR A 71 18.86 19.47 31.87
CA THR A 71 17.74 20.18 32.52
C THR A 71 18.13 20.83 33.85
N SER A 72 19.10 20.27 34.58
CA SER A 72 19.74 20.89 35.75
C SER A 72 20.76 21.99 35.39
N SER A 73 20.96 22.28 34.10
CA SER A 73 21.97 23.21 33.59
C SER A 73 23.42 22.87 33.97
N THR A 74 23.71 21.60 34.29
CA THR A 74 25.06 21.13 34.63
C THR A 74 25.94 20.97 33.39
N LEU A 75 25.38 20.44 32.29
CA LEU A 75 26.03 20.37 30.97
C LEU A 75 25.60 21.57 30.11
N LYS A 76 26.56 22.38 29.68
CA LYS A 76 26.33 23.56 28.84
C LYS A 76 27.21 23.52 27.59
N LYS A 77 26.88 24.39 26.63
CA LYS A 77 27.72 24.58 25.44
C LYS A 77 29.12 25.05 25.89
N GLY A 78 30.15 24.35 25.47
CA GLY A 78 31.54 24.65 25.82
C GLY A 78 32.07 23.87 27.02
N SER A 79 31.24 23.08 27.70
CA SER A 79 31.69 22.21 28.80
C SER A 79 32.59 21.08 28.32
N ILE A 80 33.57 20.71 29.15
CA ILE A 80 34.39 19.51 28.98
C ILE A 80 33.70 18.36 29.68
N ILE A 81 33.60 17.23 28.98
CA ILE A 81 32.95 16.02 29.49
C ILE A 81 33.89 14.83 29.40
N ARG A 82 33.75 13.89 30.33
CA ARG A 82 34.32 12.54 30.22
C ARG A 82 33.19 11.59 29.86
N LEU A 83 33.32 10.89 28.74
CA LEU A 83 32.36 9.86 28.36
C LEU A 83 32.61 8.60 29.18
N LYS A 84 31.67 8.19 30.03
CA LYS A 84 31.76 6.96 30.82
C LYS A 84 31.20 5.75 30.08
N SER A 85 30.04 5.94 29.46
CA SER A 85 29.36 4.89 28.72
C SER A 85 28.74 5.46 27.45
N TYR A 86 29.11 4.91 26.31
CA TYR A 86 28.65 5.36 25.00
C TYR A 86 28.68 4.20 24.00
N ASN A 87 27.78 4.25 23.03
CA ASN A 87 27.68 3.26 21.97
C ASN A 87 27.91 3.93 20.60
N PRO A 88 29.02 3.61 19.88
CA PRO A 88 29.23 4.08 18.53
C PRO A 88 28.31 3.37 17.53
N GLN A 89 27.58 4.12 16.72
CA GLN A 89 26.66 3.59 15.71
C GLN A 89 26.95 4.21 14.33
N VAL A 90 26.67 3.44 13.28
CA VAL A 90 26.70 3.92 11.90
C VAL A 90 25.29 3.80 11.34
N ILE A 91 24.61 4.93 11.15
CA ILE A 91 23.23 4.99 10.65
C ILE A 91 23.26 5.65 9.27
N LYS A 92 22.81 4.95 8.23
CA LYS A 92 22.79 5.46 6.84
C LYS A 92 24.12 6.12 6.45
N GLU A 93 25.21 5.40 6.65
CA GLU A 93 26.60 5.82 6.38
C GLU A 93 27.15 6.97 7.27
N ARG A 94 26.38 7.48 8.24
CA ARG A 94 26.84 8.49 9.21
C ARG A 94 27.21 7.88 10.55
N LYS A 95 28.42 8.16 11.02
CA LYS A 95 28.94 7.79 12.35
C LYS A 95 28.37 8.72 13.43
N ILE A 96 27.75 8.16 14.47
CA ILE A 96 27.21 8.89 15.64
C ILE A 96 27.56 8.18 16.95
N PHE A 97 27.50 8.88 18.09
CA PHE A 97 27.50 8.25 19.41
C PHE A 97 26.12 8.30 20.05
N VAL A 98 25.70 7.21 20.68
CA VAL A 98 24.62 7.22 21.68
C VAL A 98 25.28 7.27 23.04
N VAL A 99 25.24 8.42 23.71
CA VAL A 99 25.86 8.63 25.02
C VAL A 99 24.90 8.16 26.10
N LEU A 100 25.30 7.12 26.82
CA LEU A 100 24.53 6.51 27.90
C LEU A 100 24.87 7.16 29.24
N ASP A 101 26.14 7.44 29.50
CA ASP A 101 26.60 8.08 30.74
C ASP A 101 27.82 8.99 30.50
N LEU A 102 27.88 10.11 31.23
CA LEU A 102 28.97 11.09 31.13
C LEU A 102 29.16 11.86 32.45
N ASP A 103 30.39 12.28 32.71
CA ASP A 103 30.71 13.26 33.76
C ASP A 103 30.99 14.62 33.14
N VAL A 104 30.42 15.69 33.70
CA VAL A 104 30.78 17.07 33.35
C VAL A 104 31.93 17.52 34.25
N LEU A 105 33.09 17.81 33.65
CA LEU A 105 34.28 18.25 34.36
C LEU A 105 34.18 19.77 34.63
N THR A 106 33.42 20.12 35.66
CA THR A 106 33.11 21.51 36.03
C THR A 106 34.32 22.38 36.37
N GLU A 107 35.45 21.76 36.75
CA GLU A 107 36.72 22.41 37.06
C GLU A 107 37.32 23.18 35.88
N TYR A 108 36.95 22.84 34.64
CA TYR A 108 37.42 23.52 33.43
C TYR A 108 36.52 24.67 32.95
N GLY A 109 35.32 24.81 33.53
CA GLY A 109 34.35 25.85 33.16
C GLY A 109 33.76 25.70 31.74
N GLU A 110 33.16 26.78 31.25
CA GLU A 110 32.58 26.89 29.90
C GLU A 110 33.61 27.58 28.98
N MET A 111 34.01 26.92 27.89
CA MET A 111 35.04 27.45 26.99
C MET A 111 34.56 27.55 25.55
N GLU A 112 35.16 28.46 24.78
CA GLU A 112 34.97 28.50 23.34
C GLU A 112 35.52 27.23 22.68
N LYS A 113 35.09 26.97 21.44
CA LYS A 113 35.44 25.77 20.68
C LYS A 113 36.97 25.62 20.58
N LEU A 114 37.50 24.50 21.08
CA LEU A 114 38.92 24.16 21.06
C LEU A 114 39.26 23.38 19.78
N GLY A 115 40.34 23.78 19.10
CA GLY A 115 40.79 23.16 17.84
C GLY A 115 39.96 23.51 16.60
N SER A 116 40.31 22.88 15.48
CA SER A 116 39.59 22.99 14.19
C SER A 116 39.09 21.61 13.72
N PRO A 117 38.16 20.98 14.47
CA PRO A 117 37.74 19.61 14.24
C PRO A 117 37.02 19.47 12.88
N ALA A 118 37.37 18.43 12.14
CA ALA A 118 36.76 18.04 10.87
C ALA A 118 35.74 16.90 11.04
N GLY A 119 34.74 16.82 10.17
CA GLY A 119 33.78 15.70 10.18
C GLY A 119 34.48 14.38 9.83
N LEU A 120 34.11 13.28 10.50
CA LEU A 120 34.69 11.96 10.27
C LEU A 120 34.08 11.30 9.02
N GLU A 121 34.64 11.58 7.83
CA GLU A 121 34.23 11.02 6.52
C GLU A 121 34.75 9.57 6.29
N THR A 122 34.07 8.82 5.41
CA THR A 122 34.28 7.41 5.07
C THR A 122 35.45 7.19 4.07
N ASN A 123 36.43 6.35 4.43
CA ASN A 123 37.56 5.99 3.56
C ASN A 123 37.15 5.02 2.42
N ASN A 124 37.56 5.34 1.18
CA ASN A 124 37.64 4.41 0.05
C ASN A 124 39.10 4.44 -0.49
N PRO A 125 39.79 3.31 -0.78
CA PRO A 125 41.20 3.34 -1.17
C PRO A 125 41.46 3.38 -2.69
N ALA A 126 42.51 4.14 -3.05
CA ALA A 126 43.35 4.16 -4.26
C ALA A 126 43.08 5.23 -5.36
N PRO A 127 44.10 5.66 -6.14
CA PRO A 127 45.47 6.05 -5.78
C PRO A 127 45.86 7.47 -6.28
N LYS A 128 46.97 7.98 -5.72
CA LYS A 128 47.64 9.28 -5.89
C LYS A 128 47.86 9.75 -7.34
N VAL A 129 47.65 11.05 -7.58
CA VAL A 129 48.60 11.92 -8.34
C VAL A 129 48.63 13.32 -7.68
N GLU A 130 49.82 13.73 -7.26
CA GLU A 130 50.23 15.08 -6.86
C GLU A 130 51.19 15.61 -7.96
N PRO A 131 51.52 16.92 -8.12
CA PRO A 131 52.03 17.78 -7.02
C PRO A 131 51.76 19.31 -7.05
N LYS A 132 51.76 19.88 -5.82
CA LYS A 132 52.33 21.18 -5.33
C LYS A 132 51.78 22.51 -5.90
N THR A 133 51.56 23.59 -5.12
CA THR A 133 52.52 24.28 -4.22
C THR A 133 51.82 25.22 -3.22
N GLU A 134 52.30 25.20 -1.97
CA GLU A 134 52.61 26.31 -1.04
C GLU A 134 51.54 27.30 -0.48
N GLN A 135 51.35 27.16 0.83
CA GLN A 135 50.88 28.14 1.84
C GLN A 135 51.89 29.32 2.03
N PRO A 136 51.58 30.48 2.65
CA PRO A 136 51.23 30.52 4.09
C PRO A 136 50.31 31.64 4.65
N ALA A 137 49.63 31.28 5.75
CA ALA A 137 49.45 31.95 7.05
C ALA A 137 48.79 33.36 7.24
N ASP A 138 47.84 33.34 8.20
CA ASP A 138 47.70 34.20 9.40
C ASP A 138 46.70 35.39 9.51
N ILE A 139 45.77 35.19 10.47
CA ILE A 139 45.37 36.02 11.63
C ILE A 139 44.60 37.35 11.43
N GLY A 140 43.39 37.38 12.02
CA GLY A 140 43.12 38.31 13.14
C GLY A 140 42.04 39.39 12.99
N GLY A 141 40.89 39.18 13.67
CA GLY A 141 40.48 40.04 14.81
C GLY A 141 39.77 41.40 14.58
N ASN A 142 38.44 41.38 14.79
CA ASN A 142 37.55 42.38 15.42
C ASN A 142 38.01 43.82 15.74
N SER A 143 37.16 44.80 15.37
CA SER A 143 36.55 45.85 16.23
C SER A 143 36.11 47.06 15.38
N PHE A 144 34.87 47.59 15.41
CA PHE A 144 34.10 48.24 16.49
C PHE A 144 34.00 49.76 16.22
N TYR A 145 32.79 50.30 16.45
CA TYR A 145 32.29 51.69 16.30
C TYR A 145 32.01 52.25 14.89
N GLY A 146 30.75 52.68 14.73
CA GLY A 146 30.24 53.31 13.53
C GLY A 146 30.06 54.82 13.64
N ASN A 147 29.64 55.43 12.52
CA ASN A 147 28.63 56.48 12.46
C ASN A 147 28.24 56.70 10.98
N LYS A 148 26.94 56.84 10.71
CA LYS A 148 26.36 57.40 9.46
C LYS A 148 26.38 58.95 9.55
N PRO A 149 25.93 59.79 8.56
CA PRO A 149 25.34 59.57 7.22
C PRO A 149 25.96 60.56 6.17
N PRO A 150 25.23 61.11 5.15
CA PRO A 150 24.93 60.53 3.83
C PRO A 150 25.30 61.47 2.65
N VAL A 151 25.54 60.97 1.44
CA VAL A 151 25.21 61.74 0.20
C VAL A 151 24.78 60.79 -0.92
N LYS A 152 23.58 61.03 -1.43
CA LYS A 152 23.00 60.40 -2.64
C LYS A 152 23.60 61.03 -3.89
N ARG A 153 23.96 60.21 -4.90
CA ARG A 153 23.73 60.48 -6.33
C ARG A 153 23.78 59.17 -7.11
N GLU A 154 22.82 59.04 -8.02
CA GLU A 154 22.36 57.82 -8.70
C GLU A 154 23.40 57.23 -9.67
N PRO A 155 23.41 55.90 -9.89
CA PRO A 155 24.33 55.25 -10.82
C PRO A 155 23.72 55.03 -12.21
N GLN A 156 24.50 55.33 -13.25
CA GLN A 156 24.25 54.95 -14.64
C GLN A 156 25.18 53.78 -15.01
N SER A 157 24.59 52.77 -15.64
CA SER A 157 25.06 51.39 -15.77
C SER A 157 26.12 51.16 -16.85
N THR A 158 27.12 50.33 -16.55
CA THR A 158 27.72 49.30 -17.43
C THR A 158 28.56 48.33 -16.56
N LEU A 159 28.38 47.03 -16.83
CA LEU A 159 28.63 45.87 -15.96
C LEU A 159 30.10 45.59 -15.61
N PRO A 160 30.39 45.05 -14.40
CA PRO A 160 30.89 43.67 -14.35
C PRO A 160 30.48 42.84 -13.12
N SER A 161 30.35 41.53 -13.35
CA SER A 161 30.68 40.39 -12.46
C SER A 161 30.02 40.26 -11.06
N ARG A 162 29.45 39.05 -10.85
CA ARG A 162 29.11 38.32 -9.61
C ARG A 162 27.75 38.56 -8.95
N SER A 163 27.05 37.45 -8.71
CA SER A 163 26.29 37.19 -7.49
C SER A 163 26.49 35.73 -7.07
N ALA A 164 27.03 35.54 -5.87
CA ALA A 164 26.84 34.32 -5.09
C ALA A 164 25.38 34.26 -4.60
N PRO A 165 24.83 33.09 -4.23
CA PRO A 165 23.44 33.00 -3.78
C PRO A 165 23.24 33.75 -2.44
N PRO A 166 22.02 34.24 -2.16
CA PRO A 166 21.74 35.05 -0.98
C PRO A 166 21.89 34.25 0.32
N ALA A 167 22.47 34.91 1.32
CA ALA A 167 22.48 34.45 2.71
C ALA A 167 21.05 34.48 3.29
N GLY A 168 20.33 33.36 3.19
CA GLY A 168 18.97 33.24 3.73
C GLY A 168 18.27 31.89 3.54
N LEU A 169 18.76 31.02 2.66
CA LEU A 169 18.12 29.72 2.41
C LEU A 169 18.37 28.75 3.57
N ALA A 170 17.37 28.68 4.44
CA ALA A 170 17.23 27.68 5.48
C ALA A 170 17.33 26.26 4.87
N GLN A 171 17.86 25.35 5.68
CA GLN A 171 17.88 23.89 5.51
C GLN A 171 16.92 23.38 4.41
N LEU A 172 17.45 22.87 3.31
CA LEU A 172 16.65 22.30 2.21
C LEU A 172 15.98 21.01 2.67
N TYR A 173 14.68 20.90 2.43
CA TYR A 173 13.86 19.72 2.73
C TYR A 173 13.42 19.02 1.44
N PRO A 174 13.42 17.68 1.40
CA PRO A 174 12.76 16.93 0.34
C PRO A 174 11.24 17.05 0.47
N ILE A 175 10.52 17.08 -0.66
CA ILE A 175 9.06 17.13 -0.76
C ILE A 175 8.38 16.03 0.06
N GLU A 176 8.86 14.79 0.04
CA GLU A 176 8.26 13.69 0.82
C GLU A 176 8.37 13.87 2.34
N ALA A 177 9.35 14.65 2.82
CA ALA A 177 9.50 14.93 4.24
C ALA A 177 8.62 16.09 4.73
N LEU A 178 7.87 16.74 3.83
CA LEU A 178 6.95 17.80 4.20
C LEU A 178 5.77 17.22 4.98
N SER A 179 5.48 17.84 6.13
CA SER A 179 4.33 17.49 6.95
C SER A 179 3.71 18.74 7.58
N PRO A 180 2.41 18.72 7.94
CA PRO A 180 1.74 19.81 8.64
C PRO A 180 2.41 20.26 9.94
N TYR A 181 3.24 19.41 10.54
CA TYR A 181 3.92 19.63 11.82
C TYR A 181 5.30 20.29 11.69
N THR A 182 5.80 20.46 10.46
CA THR A 182 7.09 21.10 10.19
C THR A 182 6.85 22.50 9.65
N HIS A 183 7.23 23.53 10.42
CA HIS A 183 6.93 24.93 10.08
C HIS A 183 8.13 25.72 9.51
N LYS A 184 9.36 25.19 9.62
CA LYS A 184 10.58 25.80 9.06
C LYS A 184 11.21 24.86 8.05
N TRP A 185 10.91 25.08 6.78
CA TRP A 185 11.45 24.30 5.67
C TRP A 185 11.55 25.17 4.43
N THR A 186 12.50 24.83 3.58
CA THR A 186 12.60 25.37 2.22
C THR A 186 12.76 24.19 1.29
N ILE A 187 11.94 24.08 0.25
CA ILE A 187 12.12 23.08 -0.80
C ILE A 187 12.77 23.73 -2.01
N LYS A 188 13.64 22.99 -2.70
CA LYS A 188 14.13 23.34 -4.04
C LYS A 188 13.40 22.44 -5.03
N ALA A 189 12.42 22.98 -5.73
CA ALA A 189 11.56 22.18 -6.59
C ALA A 189 11.36 22.80 -7.96
N ARG A 190 11.24 21.96 -8.98
CA ARG A 190 10.90 22.35 -10.35
C ARG A 190 9.39 22.47 -10.50
N CYS A 191 8.92 23.55 -11.08
CA CYS A 191 7.51 23.69 -11.46
C CYS A 191 7.25 22.85 -12.72
N VAL A 192 6.55 21.73 -12.58
CA VAL A 192 6.25 20.80 -13.68
C VAL A 192 5.01 21.22 -14.45
N HIS A 193 4.04 21.82 -13.76
CA HIS A 193 2.78 22.25 -14.35
C HIS A 193 2.22 23.47 -13.61
N LYS A 194 1.65 24.44 -14.33
CA LYS A 194 0.94 25.61 -13.78
C LYS A 194 -0.48 25.68 -14.35
N SER A 195 -1.48 25.69 -13.48
CA SER A 195 -2.89 25.82 -13.90
C SER A 195 -3.27 27.28 -14.17
N ASP A 196 -4.24 27.50 -15.04
CA ASP A 196 -4.88 28.80 -15.22
C ASP A 196 -5.52 29.34 -13.93
N ILE A 197 -5.71 30.66 -13.88
CA ILE A 197 -6.43 31.34 -12.80
C ILE A 197 -7.92 30.99 -12.89
N LYS A 198 -8.45 30.35 -11.84
CA LYS A 198 -9.87 30.03 -11.69
C LYS A 198 -10.53 31.00 -10.73
N THR A 199 -11.68 31.56 -11.13
CA THR A 199 -12.50 32.42 -10.27
C THR A 199 -13.68 31.65 -9.67
N TRP A 200 -14.09 32.05 -8.49
CA TRP A 200 -15.28 31.53 -7.82
C TRP A 200 -16.09 32.67 -7.19
N HIS A 201 -17.40 32.48 -7.11
CA HIS A 201 -18.33 33.42 -6.48
C HIS A 201 -19.29 32.62 -5.60
N ASN A 202 -19.35 32.94 -4.31
CA ASN A 202 -20.29 32.33 -3.36
C ASN A 202 -20.90 33.39 -2.45
N LYS A 203 -21.85 32.98 -1.59
CA LYS A 203 -22.54 33.88 -0.65
C LYS A 203 -21.60 34.64 0.31
N ASN A 204 -20.38 34.15 0.50
CA ASN A 204 -19.38 34.71 1.42
C ASN A 204 -18.27 35.50 0.69
N GLY A 205 -18.38 35.69 -0.64
CA GLY A 205 -17.50 36.56 -1.43
C GLY A 205 -17.11 36.00 -2.80
N GLU A 206 -16.30 36.76 -3.51
CA GLU A 206 -15.62 36.33 -4.74
C GLU A 206 -14.12 36.12 -4.50
N GLY A 207 -13.52 35.22 -5.26
CA GLY A 207 -12.10 34.95 -5.16
C GLY A 207 -11.54 34.31 -6.42
N LYS A 208 -10.21 34.25 -6.48
CA LYS A 208 -9.46 33.58 -7.55
C LYS A 208 -8.40 32.66 -6.95
N LEU A 209 -8.00 31.64 -7.69
CA LEU A 209 -6.93 30.73 -7.30
C LEU A 209 -6.17 30.22 -8.52
N PHE A 210 -4.92 29.83 -8.31
CA PHE A 210 -4.14 29.04 -9.26
C PHE A 210 -3.40 27.94 -8.50
N SER A 211 -2.92 26.92 -9.20
CA SER A 211 -2.17 25.83 -8.61
C SER A 211 -0.98 25.45 -9.48
N VAL A 212 0.09 24.99 -8.84
CA VAL A 212 1.30 24.47 -9.48
C VAL A 212 1.63 23.08 -8.96
N ASN A 213 2.16 22.21 -9.81
CA ASN A 213 2.76 20.95 -9.40
C ASN A 213 4.28 21.12 -9.35
N LEU A 214 4.87 20.69 -8.24
CA LEU A 214 6.28 20.85 -7.91
C LEU A 214 6.92 19.47 -7.81
N LEU A 215 8.14 19.32 -8.34
CA LEU A 215 8.91 18.07 -8.37
C LEU A 215 10.33 18.30 -7.84
N ASP A 216 10.79 17.39 -6.99
CA ASP A 216 12.20 17.29 -6.56
C ASP A 216 12.70 15.84 -6.65
N GLU A 217 13.86 15.53 -6.06
CA GLU A 217 14.44 14.17 -6.03
C GLU A 217 13.60 13.15 -5.26
N SER A 218 12.77 13.61 -4.32
CA SER A 218 11.97 12.74 -3.46
C SER A 218 10.58 12.46 -4.02
N GLY A 219 9.93 13.45 -4.65
CA GLY A 219 8.56 13.25 -5.15
C GLY A 219 7.89 14.50 -5.70
N GLU A 220 6.58 14.38 -5.94
CA GLU A 220 5.73 15.45 -6.45
C GLU A 220 4.81 15.99 -5.35
N ILE A 221 4.56 17.30 -5.34
CA ILE A 221 3.56 17.94 -4.48
C ILE A 221 2.85 19.07 -5.20
N ARG A 222 1.57 19.26 -4.89
CA ARG A 222 0.79 20.37 -5.44
C ARG A 222 0.80 21.57 -4.50
N ALA A 223 0.96 22.78 -5.02
CA ALA A 223 0.80 24.03 -4.28
C ALA A 223 -0.32 24.89 -4.88
N THR A 224 -1.11 25.56 -4.04
CA THR A 224 -2.23 26.42 -4.47
C THR A 224 -2.13 27.82 -3.86
N GLY A 225 -2.26 28.84 -4.70
CA GLY A 225 -2.33 30.24 -4.28
C GLY A 225 -3.75 30.78 -4.42
N PHE A 226 -4.28 31.41 -3.35
CA PHE A 226 -5.62 31.99 -3.33
C PHE A 226 -5.55 33.52 -3.29
N LYS A 227 -6.55 34.21 -3.85
CA LYS A 227 -6.75 35.66 -3.76
C LYS A 227 -5.48 36.47 -4.09
N GLU A 228 -4.90 37.16 -3.10
CA GLU A 228 -3.73 38.03 -3.27
C GLU A 228 -2.47 37.24 -3.65
N GLN A 229 -2.29 36.02 -3.13
CA GLN A 229 -1.18 35.14 -3.51
C GLN A 229 -1.26 34.73 -4.97
N CYS A 230 -2.48 34.64 -5.52
CA CYS A 230 -2.68 34.38 -6.93
C CYS A 230 -2.11 35.54 -7.78
N ASP A 231 -2.26 36.78 -7.35
CA ASP A 231 -1.73 37.93 -8.10
C ASP A 231 -0.22 38.05 -8.00
N LEU A 232 0.34 37.79 -6.81
CA LEU A 232 1.76 37.99 -6.56
C LEU A 232 2.65 36.90 -7.16
N LEU A 233 2.18 35.64 -7.15
CA LEU A 233 3.03 34.48 -7.46
C LEU A 233 2.78 33.90 -8.85
N TYR A 234 1.63 34.18 -9.49
CA TYR A 234 1.29 33.57 -10.77
C TYR A 234 2.30 33.90 -11.89
N ASP A 235 2.78 35.15 -11.93
CA ASP A 235 3.76 35.60 -12.91
C ASP A 235 5.19 35.19 -12.58
N GLN A 236 5.46 34.83 -11.32
CA GLN A 236 6.77 34.34 -10.88
C GLN A 236 7.01 32.89 -11.30
N PHE A 237 5.97 32.05 -11.25
CA PHE A 237 6.05 30.65 -11.67
C PHE A 237 6.00 30.49 -13.20
N ARG A 238 7.01 29.84 -13.75
CA ARG A 238 7.15 29.39 -15.13
C ARG A 238 7.35 27.89 -15.14
N GLU A 239 6.65 27.19 -16.03
CA GLU A 239 6.85 25.75 -16.20
C GLU A 239 8.30 25.46 -16.61
N GLY A 240 8.87 24.39 -16.03
CA GLY A 240 10.28 24.03 -16.17
C GLY A 240 11.24 24.80 -15.25
N GLY A 241 10.83 25.94 -14.68
CA GLY A 241 11.65 26.74 -13.76
C GLY A 241 11.85 26.04 -12.41
N VAL A 242 13.03 26.25 -11.81
CA VAL A 242 13.36 25.73 -10.47
C VAL A 242 13.27 26.86 -9.46
N TYR A 243 12.61 26.60 -8.33
CA TYR A 243 12.30 27.60 -7.32
C TYR A 243 12.67 27.11 -5.93
N TYR A 244 13.18 28.03 -5.10
CA TYR A 244 13.21 27.89 -3.65
C TYR A 244 11.88 28.36 -3.09
N ILE A 245 11.16 27.46 -2.42
CA ILE A 245 9.82 27.74 -1.87
C ILE A 245 9.87 27.49 -0.37
N SER A 246 9.47 28.47 0.43
CA SER A 246 9.45 28.38 1.90
C SER A 246 8.21 29.06 2.49
N ASN A 247 7.97 28.81 3.78
CA ASN A 247 6.87 29.38 4.56
C ASN A 247 5.48 29.18 3.91
N CYS A 248 5.21 28.00 3.37
CA CYS A 248 3.89 27.65 2.87
C CYS A 248 3.14 26.77 3.90
N SER A 249 1.81 26.81 3.87
CA SER A 249 0.98 25.92 4.67
C SER A 249 0.98 24.51 4.07
N VAL A 250 1.36 23.49 4.82
CA VAL A 250 1.14 22.08 4.42
C VAL A 250 -0.22 21.63 4.94
N LYS A 251 -1.09 21.14 4.06
CA LYS A 251 -2.44 20.62 4.37
C LYS A 251 -2.61 19.22 3.78
N LEU A 252 -3.61 18.47 4.25
CA LEU A 252 -3.97 17.22 3.59
C LEU A 252 -4.47 17.49 2.17
N ALA A 253 -3.97 16.70 1.21
CA ALA A 253 -4.31 16.83 -0.19
C ALA A 253 -5.78 16.49 -0.43
N LYS A 254 -6.49 17.37 -1.15
CA LYS A 254 -7.84 17.07 -1.61
C LYS A 254 -7.77 16.24 -2.88
N LYS A 255 -7.62 14.92 -2.74
CA LYS A 255 -7.48 13.98 -3.86
C LYS A 255 -8.64 13.99 -4.86
N GLN A 256 -9.82 14.52 -4.49
CA GLN A 256 -10.93 14.80 -5.41
C GLN A 256 -10.58 15.82 -6.51
N PHE A 257 -9.58 16.68 -6.26
CA PHE A 257 -9.18 17.76 -7.17
C PHE A 257 -7.73 17.64 -7.63
N SER A 258 -6.94 16.71 -7.09
CA SER A 258 -5.50 16.55 -7.32
C SER A 258 -5.16 15.12 -7.74
N ASN A 259 -4.33 14.98 -8.79
CA ASN A 259 -3.85 13.68 -9.26
C ASN A 259 -2.38 13.41 -8.88
N VAL A 260 -1.78 14.32 -8.09
CA VAL A 260 -0.46 14.10 -7.48
C VAL A 260 -0.62 13.07 -6.37
N ASN A 261 0.13 11.97 -6.45
CA ASN A 261 0.10 10.90 -5.45
C ASN A 261 0.89 11.29 -4.18
N ASN A 262 0.42 12.34 -3.52
CA ASN A 262 0.94 12.84 -2.25
C ASN A 262 -0.24 13.05 -1.30
N ASP A 263 -0.07 12.64 -0.04
CA ASP A 263 -1.10 12.80 0.99
C ASP A 263 -1.24 14.26 1.45
N TYR A 264 -0.28 15.12 1.08
CA TYR A 264 -0.24 16.53 1.42
C TYR A 264 -0.22 17.45 0.18
N GLU A 265 -0.75 18.67 0.35
CA GLU A 265 -0.69 19.77 -0.60
C GLU A 265 -0.26 21.07 0.11
N LEU A 266 0.40 21.96 -0.63
CA LEU A 266 0.83 23.26 -0.15
C LEU A 266 -0.23 24.33 -0.44
N THR A 267 -0.40 25.28 0.48
CA THR A 267 -1.14 26.51 0.26
C THR A 267 -0.23 27.70 0.53
N PHE A 268 -0.08 28.59 -0.46
CA PHE A 268 0.65 29.83 -0.29
C PHE A 268 -0.10 30.76 0.67
N GLN A 269 0.63 31.32 1.62
CA GLN A 269 0.16 32.30 2.61
C GLN A 269 0.75 33.70 2.30
N ASN A 270 0.51 34.67 3.18
CA ASN A 270 1.01 36.05 3.02
C ASN A 270 2.54 36.15 3.22
N ASP A 271 3.13 35.23 3.96
CA ASP A 271 4.56 35.16 4.30
C ASP A 271 5.34 34.11 3.48
N SER A 272 4.67 33.47 2.50
CA SER A 272 5.31 32.52 1.61
C SER A 272 6.34 33.20 0.72
N VAL A 273 7.54 32.62 0.68
CA VAL A 273 8.66 33.14 -0.12
C VAL A 273 8.90 32.18 -1.28
N VAL A 274 8.91 32.72 -2.50
CA VAL A 274 9.23 32.01 -3.74
C VAL A 274 10.35 32.77 -4.44
N GLU A 275 11.49 32.14 -4.62
CA GLU A 275 12.65 32.73 -5.30
C GLU A 275 13.13 31.79 -6.42
N PRO A 276 13.40 32.28 -7.63
CA PRO A 276 13.97 31.45 -8.70
C PRO A 276 15.39 30.99 -8.29
N ALA A 277 15.70 29.72 -8.57
CA ALA A 277 17.02 29.17 -8.32
C ALA A 277 17.95 29.41 -9.52
N ASP A 278 19.19 29.83 -9.24
CA ASP A 278 20.22 30.09 -10.28
C ASP A 278 20.85 28.81 -10.85
N ASP A 279 20.60 27.65 -10.22
CA ASP A 279 21.14 26.33 -10.60
C ASP A 279 20.00 25.35 -10.94
N PRO A 280 19.61 25.24 -12.22
CA PRO A 280 18.53 24.37 -12.68
C PRO A 280 18.93 22.90 -12.83
N ASP A 281 20.22 22.54 -12.78
CA ASP A 281 20.72 21.19 -13.06
C ASP A 281 20.66 20.27 -11.84
N SER A 282 20.56 20.82 -10.63
CA SER A 282 20.54 20.05 -9.38
C SER A 282 19.18 19.43 -9.02
N VAL A 283 18.13 19.64 -9.81
CA VAL A 283 16.79 19.08 -9.54
C VAL A 283 16.40 18.21 -10.73
N PRO A 284 16.04 16.93 -10.51
CA PRO A 284 15.86 15.97 -11.58
C PRO A 284 14.84 16.47 -12.60
N GLN A 285 15.13 16.14 -13.85
CA GLN A 285 14.18 16.35 -14.94
C GLN A 285 12.98 15.40 -14.76
N VAL A 286 11.84 15.80 -15.31
CA VAL A 286 10.60 15.02 -15.27
C VAL A 286 10.88 13.62 -15.81
N ARG A 287 10.76 12.59 -14.97
CA ARG A 287 10.88 11.20 -15.41
C ARG A 287 9.58 10.78 -16.09
N TYR A 288 9.72 10.23 -17.30
CA TYR A 288 8.63 9.68 -18.07
C TYR A 288 8.69 8.14 -18.03
N ASN A 289 7.55 7.49 -17.85
CA ASN A 289 7.43 6.05 -18.07
C ASN A 289 6.63 5.79 -19.35
N PHE A 290 7.29 5.95 -20.50
CA PHE A 290 6.61 5.93 -21.79
C PHE A 290 6.02 4.57 -22.11
N THR A 291 4.73 4.58 -22.44
CA THR A 291 4.02 3.46 -23.06
C THR A 291 3.95 3.72 -24.56
N ASN A 292 4.34 2.72 -25.36
CA ASN A 292 4.25 2.79 -26.81
C ASN A 292 2.78 2.87 -27.25
N ILE A 293 2.55 3.54 -28.37
CA ILE A 293 1.21 3.70 -28.94
C ILE A 293 0.66 2.32 -29.36
N GLY A 294 1.49 1.42 -29.88
CA GLY A 294 1.08 0.06 -30.25
C GLY A 294 0.53 -0.76 -29.07
N ASP A 295 1.08 -0.56 -27.87
CA ASP A 295 0.72 -1.32 -26.66
C ASP A 295 -0.55 -0.78 -25.98
N LEU A 296 -1.16 0.30 -26.48
CA LEU A 296 -2.39 0.87 -25.91
C LEU A 296 -3.57 -0.11 -25.87
N GLN A 297 -3.53 -1.20 -26.65
CA GLN A 297 -4.57 -2.23 -26.62
C GLN A 297 -4.53 -3.07 -25.33
N THR A 298 -3.34 -3.32 -24.77
CA THR A 298 -3.15 -4.10 -23.54
C THR A 298 -3.40 -3.28 -22.28
N VAL A 299 -3.43 -1.95 -22.39
CA VAL A 299 -3.69 -1.04 -21.27
C VAL A 299 -5.19 -0.95 -20.98
N GLU A 300 -5.56 -1.06 -19.70
CA GLU A 300 -6.95 -0.93 -19.27
C GLU A 300 -7.52 0.48 -19.50
N PRO A 301 -8.80 0.61 -19.89
CA PRO A 301 -9.44 1.92 -20.04
C PRO A 301 -9.55 2.66 -18.70
N ASN A 302 -9.46 3.99 -18.74
CA ASN A 302 -9.42 4.92 -17.60
C ASN A 302 -8.11 4.91 -16.78
N THR A 303 -7.12 4.11 -17.19
CA THR A 303 -5.77 4.21 -16.64
C THR A 303 -5.04 5.44 -17.17
N THR A 304 -4.14 5.99 -16.36
CA THR A 304 -3.30 7.14 -16.71
C THR A 304 -1.90 6.64 -17.08
N ILE A 305 -1.38 7.06 -18.23
CA ILE A 305 -0.07 6.66 -18.76
C ILE A 305 0.74 7.88 -19.19
N ASP A 306 2.04 7.68 -19.42
CA ASP A 306 2.90 8.64 -20.10
C ASP A 306 3.19 8.13 -21.52
N THR A 307 3.20 9.00 -22.53
CA THR A 307 3.45 8.61 -23.92
C THR A 307 4.18 9.71 -24.68
N ILE A 308 4.94 9.34 -25.71
CA ILE A 308 5.66 10.26 -26.57
C ILE A 308 5.35 9.91 -28.02
N GLY A 309 5.17 10.93 -28.86
CA GLY A 309 4.83 10.73 -30.26
C GLY A 309 5.19 11.93 -31.12
N VAL A 310 5.41 11.68 -32.41
CA VAL A 310 5.51 12.73 -33.43
C VAL A 310 4.12 13.20 -33.79
N LEU A 311 3.93 14.51 -33.79
CA LEU A 311 2.67 15.14 -34.16
C LEU A 311 2.45 15.06 -35.68
N LYS A 312 1.50 14.22 -36.12
CA LYS A 312 1.19 14.04 -37.55
C LYS A 312 0.14 15.02 -38.04
N ASP A 313 -0.90 15.26 -37.25
CA ASP A 313 -2.01 16.13 -37.61
C ASP A 313 -2.58 16.88 -36.41
N VAL A 314 -3.09 18.08 -36.65
CA VAL A 314 -3.65 18.98 -35.63
C VAL A 314 -5.04 19.42 -36.09
N GLY A 315 -6.08 18.94 -35.41
CA GLY A 315 -7.45 19.32 -35.69
C GLY A 315 -7.77 20.76 -35.27
N GLU A 316 -8.90 21.28 -35.77
CA GLU A 316 -9.42 22.60 -35.37
C GLU A 316 -9.99 22.58 -33.94
N VAL A 317 -10.05 23.76 -33.30
CA VAL A 317 -10.72 23.90 -31.98
C VAL A 317 -12.22 23.72 -32.17
N SER A 318 -12.81 22.82 -31.40
CA SER A 318 -14.25 22.61 -31.33
C SER A 318 -14.77 22.80 -29.91
N GLU A 319 -16.04 23.16 -29.77
CA GLU A 319 -16.69 23.35 -28.48
C GLU A 319 -17.70 22.25 -28.23
N ILE A 320 -17.71 21.67 -27.02
CA ILE A 320 -18.69 20.70 -26.57
C ILE A 320 -19.35 21.16 -25.28
N ILE A 321 -20.67 21.00 -25.17
CA ILE A 321 -21.39 21.29 -23.93
C ILE A 321 -21.37 20.03 -23.05
N SER A 322 -20.83 20.16 -21.83
CA SER A 322 -20.82 19.08 -20.85
C SER A 322 -22.25 18.69 -20.48
N LYS A 323 -22.59 17.41 -20.60
CA LYS A 323 -23.91 16.89 -20.22
C LYS A 323 -24.20 16.91 -18.72
N THR A 324 -23.16 16.97 -17.89
CA THR A 324 -23.29 16.90 -16.43
C THR A 324 -23.32 18.28 -15.78
N THR A 325 -22.58 19.23 -16.33
CA THR A 325 -22.46 20.59 -15.76
C THR A 325 -23.12 21.66 -16.64
N SER A 326 -23.63 21.29 -17.82
CA SER A 326 -24.19 22.20 -18.84
C SER A 326 -23.25 23.34 -19.24
N LYS A 327 -21.95 23.23 -18.95
CA LYS A 327 -20.93 24.23 -19.29
C LYS A 327 -20.26 23.89 -20.62
N PRO A 328 -19.97 24.90 -21.46
CA PRO A 328 -19.18 24.70 -22.67
C PRO A 328 -17.71 24.44 -22.33
N TYR A 329 -17.11 23.46 -23.01
CA TYR A 329 -15.70 23.12 -22.95
C TYR A 329 -15.13 23.10 -24.37
N GLN A 330 -14.02 23.79 -24.56
CA GLN A 330 -13.30 23.74 -25.82
C GLN A 330 -12.32 22.56 -25.83
N LYS A 331 -12.18 21.94 -26.99
CA LYS A 331 -11.30 20.80 -27.23
C LYS A 331 -10.59 20.93 -28.56
N ARG A 332 -9.40 20.36 -28.65
CA ARG A 332 -8.65 20.18 -29.90
C ARG A 332 -8.12 18.75 -29.94
N GLU A 333 -8.12 18.16 -31.11
CA GLU A 333 -7.68 16.77 -31.30
C GLU A 333 -6.34 16.75 -32.03
N LEU A 334 -5.38 16.02 -31.48
CA LEU A 334 -4.05 15.83 -32.03
C LEU A 334 -3.92 14.37 -32.49
N THR A 335 -3.28 14.14 -33.63
CA THR A 335 -2.91 12.80 -34.08
C THR A 335 -1.42 12.62 -33.88
N ILE A 336 -1.04 11.67 -33.03
CA ILE A 336 0.37 11.36 -32.74
C ILE A 336 0.73 9.95 -33.22
N VAL A 337 2.00 9.79 -33.61
CA VAL A 337 2.55 8.53 -34.14
C VAL A 337 3.90 8.22 -33.50
N ASP A 338 4.26 6.94 -33.41
CA ASP A 338 5.52 6.48 -32.84
C ASP A 338 6.20 5.40 -33.71
N ASP A 339 7.36 4.92 -33.26
CA ASP A 339 8.14 3.87 -33.91
C ASP A 339 7.46 2.49 -33.89
N SER A 340 6.36 2.32 -33.15
CA SER A 340 5.52 1.12 -33.19
C SER A 340 4.63 1.03 -34.44
N MET A 341 4.72 2.02 -35.35
CA MET A 341 3.91 2.11 -36.57
C MET A 341 2.39 2.30 -36.33
N HIS A 342 2.02 2.83 -35.16
CA HIS A 342 0.63 3.10 -34.81
C HIS A 342 0.33 4.59 -34.72
N SER A 343 -0.93 4.97 -34.98
CA SER A 343 -1.42 6.32 -34.77
C SER A 343 -2.56 6.33 -33.75
N VAL A 344 -2.55 7.30 -32.85
CA VAL A 344 -3.63 7.50 -31.86
C VAL A 344 -4.08 8.95 -31.80
N ARG A 345 -5.38 9.16 -31.57
CA ARG A 345 -5.96 10.48 -31.31
C ARG A 345 -5.82 10.84 -29.84
N LEU A 346 -5.26 12.02 -29.57
CA LEU A 346 -5.10 12.62 -28.26
C LEU A 346 -5.91 13.92 -28.18
N THR A 347 -6.84 14.01 -27.24
CA THR A 347 -7.65 15.23 -27.04
C THR A 347 -7.03 16.12 -25.96
N ILE A 348 -6.79 17.39 -26.31
CA ILE A 348 -6.43 18.46 -25.37
C ILE A 348 -7.63 19.39 -25.15
N TRP A 349 -7.69 20.05 -23.99
CA TRP A 349 -8.87 20.76 -23.52
C TRP A 349 -8.56 22.21 -23.11
N GLY A 350 -9.58 23.08 -23.15
CA GLY A 350 -9.55 24.42 -22.56
C GLY A 350 -8.52 25.37 -23.22
N PRO A 351 -7.83 26.20 -22.44
CA PRO A 351 -6.83 27.15 -22.97
C PRO A 351 -5.65 26.48 -23.69
N THR A 352 -5.22 25.29 -23.23
CA THR A 352 -4.21 24.49 -23.95
C THR A 352 -4.67 24.16 -25.36
N ALA A 353 -5.96 23.87 -25.55
CA ALA A 353 -6.52 23.64 -26.88
C ALA A 353 -6.59 24.91 -27.74
N GLN A 354 -6.76 26.10 -27.15
CA GLN A 354 -6.77 27.37 -27.89
C GLN A 354 -5.35 27.79 -28.30
N ASN A 355 -4.43 27.76 -27.35
CA ASN A 355 -3.08 28.29 -27.46
C ASN A 355 -2.07 27.26 -28.00
N PHE A 356 -2.54 26.10 -28.48
CA PHE A 356 -1.66 25.10 -29.07
C PHE A 356 -1.09 25.60 -30.41
N ASP A 357 0.23 25.77 -30.46
CA ASP A 357 0.97 26.33 -31.60
C ASP A 357 2.19 25.47 -32.00
N ALA A 358 2.11 24.15 -31.77
CA ALA A 358 3.15 23.24 -32.23
C ALA A 358 2.96 22.89 -33.71
N SER A 359 4.03 23.00 -34.50
CA SER A 359 3.99 22.58 -35.91
C SER A 359 3.88 21.06 -36.02
N PRO A 360 3.19 20.54 -37.06
CA PRO A 360 3.32 19.12 -37.44
C PRO A 360 4.79 18.73 -37.56
N GLU A 361 5.09 17.45 -37.34
CA GLU A 361 6.43 16.85 -37.28
C GLU A 361 7.27 17.19 -36.01
N SER A 362 6.70 17.94 -35.06
CA SER A 362 7.28 18.12 -33.73
C SER A 362 7.10 16.87 -32.88
N VAL A 363 8.08 16.56 -32.03
CA VAL A 363 7.96 15.49 -31.03
C VAL A 363 7.25 16.07 -29.80
N VAL A 364 6.22 15.39 -29.31
CA VAL A 364 5.49 15.85 -28.13
C VAL A 364 5.44 14.72 -27.10
N ALA A 365 5.96 15.01 -25.91
CA ALA A 365 5.85 14.11 -24.76
C ALA A 365 4.67 14.53 -23.89
N PHE A 366 3.83 13.55 -23.55
CA PHE A 366 2.67 13.74 -22.70
C PHE A 366 2.84 12.94 -21.41
N LYS A 367 2.68 13.61 -20.28
CA LYS A 367 2.64 13.01 -18.96
C LYS A 367 1.21 12.97 -18.45
N GLY A 368 0.79 11.85 -17.88
CA GLY A 368 -0.50 11.75 -17.22
C GLY A 368 -1.70 11.81 -18.16
N VAL A 369 -1.64 11.16 -19.32
CA VAL A 369 -2.75 11.05 -20.27
C VAL A 369 -3.66 9.88 -19.90
N LYS A 370 -4.97 10.12 -19.95
CA LYS A 370 -5.95 9.07 -19.68
C LYS A 370 -6.23 8.27 -20.95
N VAL A 371 -6.13 6.95 -20.85
CA VAL A 371 -6.57 6.02 -21.90
C VAL A 371 -8.09 5.93 -21.90
N SER A 372 -8.70 6.20 -23.04
CA SER A 372 -10.14 6.04 -23.29
C SER A 372 -10.38 4.97 -24.33
N ASP A 373 -11.52 4.31 -24.22
CA ASP A 373 -12.07 3.36 -25.19
C ASP A 373 -12.86 4.05 -26.33
N PHE A 374 -12.89 5.38 -26.36
CA PHE A 374 -13.65 6.13 -27.36
C PHE A 374 -13.04 5.95 -28.75
N GLY A 375 -13.78 5.25 -29.62
CA GLY A 375 -13.37 4.96 -30.99
C GLY A 375 -12.37 3.81 -31.13
N GLY A 376 -12.18 2.97 -30.11
CA GLY A 376 -11.12 1.96 -30.05
C GLY A 376 -10.20 2.25 -28.88
N ARG A 377 -8.99 2.76 -29.11
CA ARG A 377 -8.16 3.38 -28.07
C ARG A 377 -7.86 4.83 -28.44
N SER A 378 -8.14 5.75 -27.52
CA SER A 378 -7.82 7.17 -27.65
C SER A 378 -7.23 7.70 -26.35
N LEU A 379 -6.54 8.83 -26.43
CA LEU A 379 -5.92 9.48 -25.29
C LEU A 379 -6.63 10.81 -25.00
N SER A 380 -6.71 11.17 -23.73
CA SER A 380 -7.19 12.49 -23.31
C SER A 380 -6.23 13.06 -22.30
N LEU A 381 -5.69 14.24 -22.57
CA LEU A 381 -4.90 14.98 -21.59
C LEU A 381 -5.82 15.41 -20.45
N LEU A 382 -5.53 14.98 -19.23
CA LEU A 382 -6.24 15.42 -18.04
C LEU A 382 -5.76 16.83 -17.66
N SER A 383 -6.53 17.56 -16.84
CA SER A 383 -6.08 18.85 -16.29
C SER A 383 -4.86 18.76 -15.37
N SER A 384 -4.45 17.54 -15.01
CA SER A 384 -3.24 17.25 -14.24
C SER A 384 -2.07 16.81 -15.11
N GLY A 385 -2.31 16.50 -16.38
CA GLY A 385 -1.29 16.04 -17.30
C GLY A 385 -0.50 17.22 -17.84
N SER A 386 0.74 16.99 -18.21
CA SER A 386 1.58 17.98 -18.86
C SER A 386 1.94 17.54 -20.26
N MET A 387 2.23 18.52 -21.10
CA MET A 387 2.61 18.33 -22.50
C MET A 387 3.87 19.15 -22.73
N ASN A 388 4.92 18.50 -23.22
CA ASN A 388 6.19 19.15 -23.53
C ASN A 388 6.52 18.96 -25.01
N VAL A 389 6.72 20.06 -25.73
CA VAL A 389 6.97 20.06 -27.18
C VAL A 389 8.47 20.14 -27.40
N ASN A 390 9.00 19.20 -28.18
CA ASN A 390 10.42 18.98 -28.44
C ASN A 390 11.27 18.93 -27.16
N PRO A 391 10.97 18.00 -26.22
CA PRO A 391 11.77 17.86 -25.01
C PRO A 391 13.18 17.38 -25.35
N ASP A 392 14.18 17.89 -24.64
CA ASP A 392 15.59 17.50 -24.78
C ASP A 392 15.87 16.22 -23.99
N ILE A 393 15.37 15.09 -24.50
CA ILE A 393 15.50 13.74 -23.92
C ILE A 393 15.89 12.74 -25.02
N ASP A 394 16.63 11.69 -24.66
CA ASP A 394 17.16 10.70 -25.61
C ASP A 394 16.04 10.04 -26.46
N GLU A 395 14.88 9.76 -25.85
CA GLU A 395 13.72 9.18 -26.53
C GLU A 395 13.16 10.11 -27.61
N ALA A 396 13.15 11.42 -27.36
CA ALA A 396 12.67 12.40 -28.34
C ALA A 396 13.63 12.52 -29.52
N HIS A 397 14.94 12.50 -29.27
CA HIS A 397 15.98 12.49 -30.31
C HIS A 397 15.92 11.22 -31.16
N LYS A 398 15.75 10.05 -30.53
CA LYS A 398 15.56 8.76 -31.23
C LYS A 398 14.31 8.78 -32.11
N LEU A 399 13.18 9.23 -31.56
CA LEU A 399 11.92 9.25 -32.29
C LEU A 399 11.94 10.25 -33.45
N LYS A 400 12.58 11.41 -33.26
CA LYS A 400 12.79 12.39 -34.34
C LYS A 400 13.67 11.83 -35.45
N GLY A 401 14.79 11.20 -35.08
CA GLY A 401 15.70 10.55 -36.04
C GLY A 401 15.01 9.43 -36.84
N TRP A 402 14.19 8.60 -36.19
CA TRP A 402 13.39 7.57 -36.86
C TRP A 402 12.36 8.18 -37.83
N TYR A 403 11.62 9.20 -37.40
CA TYR A 403 10.58 9.81 -38.22
C TYR A 403 11.15 10.51 -39.45
N ASP A 404 12.27 11.23 -39.31
CA ASP A 404 12.94 11.92 -40.42
C ASP A 404 13.60 10.93 -41.40
N ALA A 405 14.05 9.76 -40.93
CA ALA A 405 14.67 8.74 -41.78
C ALA A 405 13.67 7.85 -42.52
N GLN A 406 12.60 7.41 -41.87
CA GLN A 406 11.67 6.40 -42.38
C GLN A 406 10.20 6.77 -42.14
N GLY A 407 9.83 7.15 -40.91
CA GLY A 407 8.44 7.30 -40.49
C GLY A 407 7.61 8.36 -41.24
N ARG A 408 8.25 9.37 -41.88
CA ARG A 408 7.56 10.43 -42.62
C ARG A 408 6.72 9.91 -43.81
N ASN A 409 7.16 8.83 -44.45
CA ASN A 409 6.52 8.27 -45.65
C ASN A 409 5.65 7.03 -45.36
N ASP A 410 5.62 6.56 -44.10
CA ASP A 410 4.93 5.32 -43.73
C ASP A 410 3.43 5.53 -43.46
N GLN A 411 2.65 4.47 -43.72
CA GLN A 411 1.25 4.38 -43.30
C GLN A 411 1.17 3.78 -41.90
N PHE A 412 0.46 4.45 -41.00
CA PHE A 412 0.30 4.01 -39.61
C PHE A 412 -1.01 3.29 -39.40
N MET A 413 -0.99 2.23 -38.59
CA MET A 413 -2.20 1.53 -38.17
C MET A 413 -2.94 2.36 -37.12
N SER A 414 -4.18 2.76 -37.43
CA SER A 414 -4.99 3.53 -36.48
C SER A 414 -5.64 2.62 -35.46
N HIS A 415 -5.59 3.00 -34.18
CA HIS A 415 -6.43 2.39 -33.14
C HIS A 415 -7.91 2.75 -33.27
N GLN A 416 -8.29 3.48 -34.32
CA GLN A 416 -9.68 3.70 -34.67
C GLN A 416 -10.28 2.46 -35.35
N GLN A 417 -11.28 1.85 -34.72
CA GLN A 417 -12.19 0.99 -35.45
C GLN A 417 -12.96 1.86 -36.45
N SER A 418 -12.74 1.59 -37.73
CA SER A 418 -13.47 2.21 -38.84
C SER A 418 -14.97 2.18 -38.54
N SER A 419 -15.56 3.38 -38.57
CA SER A 419 -16.92 3.68 -38.20
C SER A 419 -17.96 2.88 -38.97
N THR A 420 -18.56 1.89 -38.32
CA THR A 420 -19.93 1.43 -38.59
C THR A 420 -20.64 1.16 -37.26
N GLY A 421 -21.61 2.02 -36.91
CA GLY A 421 -22.69 1.66 -35.97
C GLY A 421 -22.35 1.59 -34.48
N ALA A 422 -22.34 2.75 -33.81
CA ALA A 422 -22.79 2.97 -32.43
C ALA A 422 -22.54 1.86 -31.38
N SER A 423 -21.34 1.85 -30.80
CA SER A 423 -21.16 1.49 -29.38
C SER A 423 -20.57 2.69 -28.64
N ARG A 424 -21.42 3.67 -28.32
CA ARG A 424 -21.13 4.59 -27.21
C ARG A 424 -20.96 3.70 -25.98
N ALA A 425 -19.83 3.74 -25.29
CA ALA A 425 -19.69 3.16 -23.96
C ALA A 425 -20.87 3.64 -23.09
N ARG A 426 -21.81 2.74 -22.81
CA ARG A 426 -23.07 3.06 -22.15
C ARG A 426 -22.78 3.31 -20.68
N LYS A 427 -23.08 4.51 -20.19
CA LYS A 427 -22.84 4.90 -18.80
C LYS A 427 -23.77 4.13 -17.86
N TYR A 428 -23.25 3.74 -16.71
CA TYR A 428 -24.06 3.24 -15.60
C TYR A 428 -24.90 4.38 -15.03
N LYS A 429 -26.17 4.09 -14.75
CA LYS A 429 -27.15 5.02 -14.16
C LYS A 429 -27.95 4.29 -13.09
N THR A 430 -28.25 4.99 -11.98
CA THR A 430 -29.24 4.53 -10.99
C THR A 430 -30.65 4.87 -11.44
N ILE A 431 -31.67 4.23 -10.85
CA ILE A 431 -33.07 4.50 -11.19
C ILE A 431 -33.45 5.95 -10.91
N ALA A 432 -33.00 6.52 -9.79
CA ALA A 432 -33.21 7.95 -9.50
C ALA A 432 -32.60 8.83 -10.60
N GLN A 433 -31.37 8.58 -11.03
CA GLN A 433 -30.74 9.36 -12.10
C GLN A 433 -31.50 9.26 -13.43
N VAL A 434 -32.05 8.08 -13.77
CA VAL A 434 -32.88 7.89 -14.97
C VAL A 434 -34.12 8.79 -14.92
N ASN A 435 -34.77 8.86 -13.76
CA ASN A 435 -35.95 9.69 -13.54
C ASN A 435 -35.59 11.19 -13.50
N ASP A 436 -34.57 11.57 -12.74
CA ASP A 436 -34.14 12.97 -12.56
C ASP A 436 -33.63 13.60 -13.87
N GLU A 437 -32.91 12.82 -14.69
CA GLU A 437 -32.41 13.25 -16.00
C GLU A 437 -33.47 13.15 -17.11
N ASN A 438 -34.67 12.66 -16.81
CA ASN A 438 -35.77 12.47 -17.77
C ASN A 438 -35.35 11.67 -19.02
N ILE A 439 -34.54 10.62 -18.83
CA ILE A 439 -33.94 9.84 -19.92
C ILE A 439 -35.04 9.18 -20.76
N GLY A 440 -35.02 9.42 -22.08
CA GLY A 440 -36.02 8.89 -23.00
C GLY A 440 -37.25 9.76 -23.19
N MET A 441 -37.29 10.97 -22.63
CA MET A 441 -38.29 12.00 -22.97
C MET A 441 -37.95 12.76 -24.27
N SER A 442 -36.76 12.56 -24.84
CA SER A 442 -36.40 13.11 -26.14
C SER A 442 -36.88 12.22 -27.30
N ASP A 443 -37.00 12.79 -28.50
CA ASP A 443 -37.37 12.05 -29.72
C ASP A 443 -36.30 11.01 -30.14
N GLN A 444 -35.07 11.15 -29.62
CA GLN A 444 -33.96 10.25 -29.89
C GLN A 444 -33.88 9.15 -28.83
N ALA A 445 -33.66 7.92 -29.26
CA ALA A 445 -33.50 6.81 -28.34
C ALA A 445 -32.19 6.93 -27.54
N GLU A 446 -32.28 6.81 -26.23
CA GLU A 446 -31.15 6.87 -25.32
C GLU A 446 -30.81 5.49 -24.77
N TYR A 447 -29.53 5.26 -24.49
CA TYR A 447 -29.04 3.96 -24.03
C TYR A 447 -28.22 4.13 -22.76
N PHE A 448 -28.50 3.30 -21.76
CA PHE A 448 -27.78 3.28 -20.48
C PHE A 448 -27.65 1.87 -19.92
N ASN A 449 -26.71 1.68 -18.99
CA ASN A 449 -26.60 0.47 -18.20
C ASN A 449 -27.25 0.68 -16.83
N LEU A 450 -28.07 -0.27 -16.41
CA LEU A 450 -28.78 -0.26 -15.14
C LEU A 450 -28.45 -1.52 -14.34
N LYS A 451 -27.97 -1.35 -13.11
CA LYS A 451 -27.78 -2.45 -12.17
C LYS A 451 -29.00 -2.49 -11.24
N ALA A 452 -29.85 -3.51 -11.37
CA ALA A 452 -31.07 -3.61 -10.58
C ALA A 452 -31.46 -5.07 -10.34
N THR A 453 -32.25 -5.30 -9.29
CA THR A 453 -32.79 -6.60 -8.88
C THR A 453 -34.23 -6.74 -9.36
N ILE A 454 -34.58 -7.89 -9.94
CA ILE A 454 -35.97 -8.15 -10.36
C ILE A 454 -36.84 -8.38 -9.12
N VAL A 455 -37.82 -7.52 -8.92
CA VAL A 455 -38.79 -7.63 -7.82
C VAL A 455 -40.01 -8.43 -8.24
N TYR A 456 -40.46 -8.25 -9.48
CA TYR A 456 -41.68 -8.87 -9.96
C TYR A 456 -41.66 -9.03 -11.49
N VAL A 457 -42.23 -10.12 -11.99
CA VAL A 457 -42.42 -10.38 -13.43
C VAL A 457 -43.92 -10.59 -13.67
N ARG A 458 -44.49 -9.97 -14.72
CA ARG A 458 -45.93 -10.16 -15.04
C ARG A 458 -46.18 -11.55 -15.66
N HIS A 459 -47.17 -12.28 -15.13
CA HIS A 459 -47.49 -13.65 -15.55
C HIS A 459 -48.45 -13.74 -16.76
N GLU A 460 -49.33 -12.75 -16.96
CA GLU A 460 -50.46 -12.88 -17.91
C GLU A 460 -50.02 -12.93 -19.39
N ASN A 461 -49.09 -12.06 -19.79
CA ASN A 461 -48.68 -11.85 -21.18
C ASN A 461 -47.17 -12.04 -21.34
N PHE A 462 -46.63 -13.14 -20.82
CA PHE A 462 -45.18 -13.37 -20.81
C PHE A 462 -44.62 -13.77 -22.19
N ALA A 463 -45.42 -14.36 -23.08
CA ALA A 463 -45.01 -14.82 -24.40
C ALA A 463 -46.12 -14.65 -25.45
N TYR A 464 -45.73 -14.65 -26.73
CA TYR A 464 -46.66 -14.63 -27.87
C TYR A 464 -46.26 -15.67 -28.93
N PRO A 465 -47.22 -16.23 -29.69
CA PRO A 465 -46.92 -17.17 -30.76
C PRO A 465 -46.30 -16.42 -31.96
N ALA A 466 -45.07 -16.75 -32.31
CA ALA A 466 -44.32 -16.16 -33.42
C ALA A 466 -44.12 -17.16 -34.57
N CYS A 467 -43.76 -16.62 -35.75
CA CYS A 467 -43.45 -17.40 -36.94
C CYS A 467 -42.21 -18.27 -36.72
N ALA A 468 -42.28 -19.53 -37.12
CA ALA A 468 -41.18 -20.50 -37.01
C ALA A 468 -40.19 -20.44 -38.20
N SER A 469 -40.39 -19.51 -39.14
CA SER A 469 -39.44 -19.30 -40.24
C SER A 469 -38.19 -18.58 -39.75
N GLU A 470 -37.02 -18.99 -40.23
CA GLU A 470 -35.74 -18.37 -39.89
C GLU A 470 -35.73 -16.86 -40.23
N GLY A 471 -35.38 -16.02 -39.26
CA GLY A 471 -35.36 -14.55 -39.42
C GLY A 471 -36.72 -13.84 -39.37
N CYS A 472 -37.82 -14.53 -39.03
CA CYS A 472 -39.14 -13.91 -38.84
C CYS A 472 -39.61 -13.96 -37.38
N ASN A 473 -39.93 -12.79 -36.83
CA ASN A 473 -40.42 -12.65 -35.44
C ASN A 473 -41.88 -12.13 -35.39
N LYS A 474 -42.61 -12.21 -36.50
CA LYS A 474 -43.99 -11.72 -36.53
C LYS A 474 -44.92 -12.69 -35.83
N LYS A 475 -45.90 -12.14 -35.10
CA LYS A 475 -46.98 -12.90 -34.47
C LYS A 475 -47.74 -13.69 -35.53
N VAL A 476 -48.04 -14.95 -35.24
CA VAL A 476 -48.88 -15.81 -36.08
C VAL A 476 -50.28 -15.91 -35.49
N VAL A 477 -51.25 -16.18 -36.36
CA VAL A 477 -52.65 -16.37 -35.97
C VAL A 477 -53.08 -17.77 -36.38
N GLU A 478 -53.78 -18.45 -35.47
CA GLU A 478 -54.37 -19.74 -35.76
C GLU A 478 -55.61 -19.54 -36.64
N ILE A 479 -55.59 -20.10 -37.85
CA ILE A 479 -56.69 -20.01 -38.82
C ILE A 479 -57.61 -21.24 -38.76
N ASN A 480 -57.02 -22.40 -38.47
CA ASN A 480 -57.69 -23.66 -38.18
C ASN A 480 -56.91 -24.34 -37.03
N PRO A 481 -57.52 -25.26 -36.25
CA PRO A 481 -56.83 -25.98 -35.18
C PRO A 481 -55.52 -26.62 -35.66
N GLY A 482 -54.39 -26.18 -35.11
CA GLY A 482 -53.05 -26.65 -35.49
C GLY A 482 -52.45 -26.01 -36.75
N GLU A 483 -53.11 -25.01 -37.34
CA GLU A 483 -52.62 -24.28 -38.52
C GLU A 483 -52.37 -22.79 -38.20
N TRP A 484 -51.09 -22.43 -38.09
CA TRP A 484 -50.63 -21.10 -37.67
C TRP A 484 -50.08 -20.30 -38.85
N ARG A 485 -50.82 -19.30 -39.31
CA ARG A 485 -50.43 -18.48 -40.47
C ARG A 485 -49.64 -17.24 -40.07
N CYS A 486 -48.52 -17.00 -40.76
CA CYS A 486 -47.76 -15.76 -40.67
C CYS A 486 -48.10 -14.83 -41.85
N GLU A 487 -48.64 -13.64 -41.58
CA GLU A 487 -48.97 -12.66 -42.63
C GLU A 487 -47.73 -12.07 -43.34
N LYS A 488 -46.56 -12.07 -42.68
CA LYS A 488 -45.33 -11.51 -43.26
C LYS A 488 -44.63 -12.49 -44.20
N CYS A 489 -44.58 -13.76 -43.83
CA CYS A 489 -43.95 -14.80 -44.64
C CYS A 489 -44.94 -15.44 -45.62
N ASP A 490 -46.24 -15.24 -45.41
CA ASP A 490 -47.34 -15.92 -46.09
C ASP A 490 -47.20 -17.45 -46.07
N ILE A 491 -46.74 -17.98 -44.93
CA ILE A 491 -46.51 -19.41 -44.68
C ILE A 491 -47.38 -19.83 -43.50
N THR A 492 -47.95 -21.04 -43.60
CA THR A 492 -48.66 -21.72 -42.52
C THR A 492 -47.74 -22.75 -41.87
N HIS A 493 -47.66 -22.72 -40.55
CA HIS A 493 -46.86 -23.64 -39.74
C HIS A 493 -47.76 -24.58 -38.93
N PRO A 494 -47.34 -25.83 -38.69
CA PRO A 494 -48.09 -26.78 -37.85
C PRO A 494 -48.03 -26.44 -36.35
N ARG A 495 -47.06 -25.62 -35.94
CA ARG A 495 -46.91 -25.13 -34.57
C ARG A 495 -46.25 -23.74 -34.57
N PRO A 496 -46.61 -22.85 -33.63
CA PRO A 496 -45.93 -21.57 -33.48
C PRO A 496 -44.62 -21.74 -32.71
N GLU A 497 -43.75 -20.74 -32.79
CA GLU A 497 -42.61 -20.59 -31.88
C GLU A 497 -42.95 -19.50 -30.86
N TYR A 498 -43.17 -19.87 -29.60
CA TYR A 498 -43.41 -18.90 -28.54
C TYR A 498 -42.14 -18.12 -28.24
N ARG A 499 -42.29 -16.80 -28.16
CA ARG A 499 -41.21 -15.86 -27.82
C ARG A 499 -41.60 -14.95 -26.69
N TYR A 500 -40.65 -14.63 -25.80
CA TYR A 500 -40.94 -13.78 -24.65
C TYR A 500 -41.26 -12.33 -25.05
N ILE A 501 -42.24 -11.77 -24.33
CA ILE A 501 -42.62 -10.34 -24.31
C ILE A 501 -42.95 -9.93 -22.87
N MET A 502 -42.04 -10.22 -21.95
CA MET A 502 -42.28 -10.04 -20.53
C MET A 502 -42.07 -8.59 -20.07
N SER A 503 -42.76 -8.23 -18.99
CA SER A 503 -42.61 -6.95 -18.31
C SER A 503 -42.16 -7.21 -16.88
N CYS A 504 -40.96 -6.74 -16.53
CA CYS A 504 -40.33 -6.95 -15.24
C CYS A 504 -40.28 -5.62 -14.46
N ASN A 505 -40.66 -5.63 -13.19
CA ASN A 505 -40.38 -4.55 -12.25
C ASN A 505 -39.03 -4.83 -11.58
N VAL A 506 -38.12 -3.86 -11.67
CA VAL A 506 -36.79 -3.95 -11.09
C VAL A 506 -36.57 -2.83 -10.07
N SER A 507 -35.77 -3.09 -9.04
CA SER A 507 -35.44 -2.13 -7.99
C SER A 507 -33.93 -2.02 -7.81
N ASP A 508 -33.46 -0.82 -7.53
CA ASP A 508 -32.15 -0.57 -6.93
C ASP A 508 -32.34 0.18 -5.60
N HIS A 509 -31.25 0.61 -4.97
CA HIS A 509 -31.26 1.37 -3.72
C HIS A 509 -31.87 2.79 -3.86
N THR A 510 -32.19 3.23 -5.08
CA THR A 510 -32.68 4.58 -5.39
C THR A 510 -34.13 4.62 -5.87
N GLY A 511 -34.73 3.47 -6.22
CA GLY A 511 -36.13 3.40 -6.63
C GLY A 511 -36.49 2.12 -7.37
N GLN A 512 -37.60 2.17 -8.11
CA GLN A 512 -38.14 1.08 -8.91
C GLN A 512 -38.44 1.52 -10.35
N LEU A 513 -38.27 0.61 -11.31
CA LEU A 513 -38.49 0.86 -12.74
C LEU A 513 -39.13 -0.35 -13.42
N TRP A 514 -39.99 -0.11 -14.42
CA TRP A 514 -40.56 -1.17 -15.26
C TRP A 514 -39.77 -1.32 -16.57
N LEU A 515 -39.31 -2.53 -16.85
CA LEU A 515 -38.55 -2.89 -18.04
C LEU A 515 -39.34 -3.86 -18.94
N SER A 516 -39.31 -3.63 -20.25
CA SER A 516 -39.80 -4.57 -21.26
C SER A 516 -38.66 -5.47 -21.72
N CYS A 517 -38.79 -6.79 -21.55
CA CYS A 517 -37.78 -7.78 -21.92
C CYS A 517 -38.32 -8.68 -23.05
N PHE A 518 -37.56 -8.79 -24.13
CA PHE A 518 -37.89 -9.63 -25.28
C PHE A 518 -37.15 -10.96 -25.23
N ASP A 519 -37.41 -11.84 -26.20
CA ASP A 519 -37.00 -13.23 -26.24
C ASP A 519 -35.59 -13.53 -25.69
N ASP A 520 -34.55 -12.86 -26.17
CA ASP A 520 -33.16 -13.10 -25.73
C ASP A 520 -32.95 -12.78 -24.25
N SER A 521 -33.40 -11.60 -23.80
CA SER A 521 -33.36 -11.23 -22.38
C SER A 521 -34.28 -12.10 -21.53
N GLY A 522 -35.40 -12.56 -22.09
CA GLY A 522 -36.38 -13.39 -21.39
C GLY A 522 -35.86 -14.80 -21.11
N LYS A 523 -35.15 -15.40 -22.08
CA LYS A 523 -34.48 -16.69 -21.90
C LYS A 523 -33.42 -16.64 -20.80
N ILE A 524 -32.67 -15.55 -20.72
CA ILE A 524 -31.66 -15.34 -19.67
C ILE A 524 -32.32 -15.18 -18.30
N ILE A 525 -33.38 -14.35 -18.20
CA ILE A 525 -34.07 -14.08 -16.94
C ILE A 525 -34.80 -15.33 -16.40
N MET A 526 -35.49 -16.06 -17.29
CA MET A 526 -36.30 -17.23 -16.92
C MET A 526 -35.49 -18.54 -16.90
N GLY A 527 -34.25 -18.53 -17.43
CA GLY A 527 -33.38 -19.70 -17.53
C GLY A 527 -33.85 -20.79 -18.50
N LYS A 528 -34.93 -20.57 -19.26
CA LYS A 528 -35.51 -21.56 -20.17
C LYS A 528 -36.21 -20.90 -21.39
N PRO A 529 -36.50 -21.66 -22.47
CA PRO A 529 -37.23 -21.15 -23.63
C PRO A 529 -38.72 -20.89 -23.33
N ALA A 530 -39.32 -19.91 -24.02
CA ALA A 530 -40.73 -19.58 -23.84
C ALA A 530 -41.70 -20.71 -24.23
N ASN A 531 -41.32 -21.59 -25.17
CA ASN A 531 -42.12 -22.77 -25.54
C ASN A 531 -42.35 -23.68 -24.34
N GLU A 532 -41.28 -23.98 -23.59
CA GLU A 532 -41.33 -24.87 -22.43
C GLU A 532 -42.23 -24.28 -21.33
N LEU A 533 -42.09 -22.97 -21.07
CA LEU A 533 -42.93 -22.28 -20.08
C LEU A 533 -44.41 -22.23 -20.52
N TYR A 534 -44.68 -22.18 -21.82
CA TYR A 534 -46.04 -22.21 -22.36
C TYR A 534 -46.65 -23.61 -22.25
N GLU A 535 -45.90 -24.66 -22.55
CA GLU A 535 -46.34 -26.06 -22.37
C GLU A 535 -46.64 -26.38 -20.89
N MET A 536 -45.84 -25.86 -19.97
CA MET A 536 -46.08 -25.97 -18.52
C MET A 536 -47.38 -25.30 -18.07
N ARG A 537 -47.82 -24.24 -18.76
CA ARG A 537 -49.09 -23.56 -18.48
C ARG A 537 -50.31 -24.35 -18.93
N GLU A 538 -50.21 -25.04 -20.07
CA GLU A 538 -51.31 -25.80 -20.67
C GLU A 538 -51.52 -27.16 -20.01
N ASN A 539 -50.51 -27.71 -19.32
CA ASN A 539 -50.62 -28.97 -18.60
C ASN A 539 -50.97 -28.75 -17.13
N GLU A 540 -52.18 -29.16 -16.71
CA GLU A 540 -52.69 -29.00 -15.34
C GLU A 540 -51.79 -29.62 -14.26
N GLU A 541 -51.04 -30.69 -14.57
CA GLU A 541 -50.08 -31.32 -13.64
C GLU A 541 -48.82 -30.47 -13.39
N ASN A 542 -48.50 -29.52 -14.29
CA ASN A 542 -47.28 -28.71 -14.25
C ASN A 542 -47.52 -27.24 -13.85
N LEU A 543 -48.75 -26.87 -13.50
CA LEU A 543 -49.12 -25.49 -13.18
C LEU A 543 -48.33 -24.93 -11.97
N SER A 544 -48.00 -25.78 -10.99
CA SER A 544 -47.15 -25.41 -9.85
C SER A 544 -45.70 -25.08 -10.29
N ASN A 545 -45.14 -25.84 -11.24
CA ASN A 545 -43.81 -25.60 -11.80
C ASN A 545 -43.77 -24.32 -12.66
N PHE A 546 -44.89 -24.00 -13.32
CA PHE A 546 -45.06 -22.73 -14.04
C PHE A 546 -44.96 -21.54 -13.08
N GLU A 547 -45.73 -21.53 -11.99
CA GLU A 547 -45.70 -20.44 -11.00
C GLU A 547 -44.32 -20.32 -10.33
N GLN A 548 -43.71 -21.45 -9.96
CA GLN A 548 -42.38 -21.48 -9.35
C GLN A 548 -41.32 -20.84 -10.27
N SER A 549 -41.41 -21.06 -11.59
CA SER A 549 -40.46 -20.49 -12.55
C SER A 549 -40.44 -18.95 -12.55
N PHE A 550 -41.57 -18.30 -12.23
CA PHE A 550 -41.60 -16.84 -12.08
C PHE A 550 -41.05 -16.38 -10.72
N VAL A 551 -41.30 -17.15 -9.66
CA VAL A 551 -40.73 -16.90 -8.32
C VAL A 551 -39.20 -16.99 -8.39
N ASP A 552 -38.67 -18.03 -9.04
CA ASP A 552 -37.22 -18.24 -9.22
C ASP A 552 -36.54 -17.14 -10.05
N ALA A 553 -37.30 -16.41 -10.87
CA ALA A 553 -36.80 -15.28 -11.64
C ALA A 553 -36.74 -13.97 -10.81
N THR A 554 -37.41 -13.91 -9.67
CA THR A 554 -37.35 -12.78 -8.73
C THR A 554 -36.09 -12.82 -7.85
N CYS A 555 -35.77 -11.71 -7.17
CA CYS A 555 -34.60 -11.56 -6.29
C CYS A 555 -33.23 -11.75 -6.96
N LYS A 556 -33.19 -11.87 -8.29
CA LYS A 556 -31.94 -11.95 -9.09
C LYS A 556 -31.52 -10.57 -9.57
N THR A 557 -30.23 -10.27 -9.43
CA THR A 557 -29.64 -8.98 -9.81
C THR A 557 -28.91 -9.09 -11.14
N PHE A 558 -29.24 -8.20 -12.07
CA PHE A 558 -28.66 -8.17 -13.40
C PHE A 558 -28.10 -6.78 -13.72
N VAL A 559 -27.16 -6.75 -14.66
CA VAL A 559 -26.80 -5.53 -15.39
C VAL A 559 -27.61 -5.50 -16.68
N PHE A 560 -28.63 -4.65 -16.70
CA PHE A 560 -29.49 -4.42 -17.83
C PHE A 560 -28.91 -3.36 -18.75
N ASN A 561 -28.90 -3.66 -20.03
CA ASN A 561 -28.69 -2.67 -21.06
C ASN A 561 -30.05 -2.14 -21.52
N VAL A 562 -30.35 -0.89 -21.23
CA VAL A 562 -31.68 -0.34 -21.41
C VAL A 562 -31.66 0.73 -22.50
N LYS A 563 -32.58 0.58 -23.45
CA LYS A 563 -32.96 1.59 -24.43
C LYS A 563 -34.22 2.30 -23.92
N ALA A 564 -34.13 3.60 -23.71
CA ALA A 564 -35.28 4.45 -23.40
C ALA A 564 -35.72 5.20 -24.64
N LYS A 565 -37.01 5.22 -24.90
CA LYS A 565 -37.62 6.00 -25.98
C LYS A 565 -39.04 6.41 -25.59
N MET A 566 -39.45 7.61 -25.98
CA MET A 566 -40.86 8.00 -25.91
C MET A 566 -41.69 7.12 -26.86
N ASP A 567 -42.71 6.47 -26.31
CA ASP A 567 -43.69 5.69 -27.06
C ASP A 567 -45.05 6.40 -26.95
N THR A 568 -45.80 6.44 -28.05
CA THR A 568 -47.16 7.03 -28.07
C THR A 568 -48.13 5.90 -28.34
N PHE A 569 -48.87 5.51 -27.30
CA PHE A 569 -49.86 4.44 -27.38
C PHE A 569 -51.21 4.99 -26.96
N GLN A 570 -52.22 4.91 -27.83
CA GLN A 570 -53.58 5.43 -27.58
C GLN A 570 -53.59 6.91 -27.13
N ASP A 571 -52.86 7.77 -27.83
CA ASP A 571 -52.71 9.21 -27.57
C ASP A 571 -52.10 9.61 -26.20
N GLN A 572 -51.58 8.65 -25.43
CA GLN A 572 -50.76 8.93 -24.24
C GLN A 572 -49.28 8.73 -24.52
N GLN A 573 -48.48 9.77 -24.24
CA GLN A 573 -47.02 9.70 -24.30
C GLN A 573 -46.49 9.05 -23.02
N ARG A 574 -45.75 7.95 -23.17
CA ARG A 574 -45.08 7.28 -22.06
C ARG A 574 -43.69 6.84 -22.49
N VAL A 575 -42.70 7.08 -21.64
CA VAL A 575 -41.36 6.55 -21.85
C VAL A 575 -41.37 5.04 -21.67
N ARG A 576 -40.86 4.32 -22.67
CA ARG A 576 -40.71 2.88 -22.65
C ARG A 576 -39.24 2.51 -22.49
N TYR A 577 -38.97 1.72 -21.45
CA TYR A 577 -37.65 1.18 -21.16
C TYR A 577 -37.56 -0.25 -21.67
N GLN A 578 -36.83 -0.46 -22.75
CA GLN A 578 -36.66 -1.74 -23.42
C GLN A 578 -35.26 -2.31 -23.13
N VAL A 579 -35.20 -3.54 -22.63
CA VAL A 579 -33.92 -4.24 -22.43
C VAL A 579 -33.39 -4.70 -23.79
N SER A 580 -32.18 -4.25 -24.11
CA SER A 580 -31.42 -4.70 -25.29
C SER A 580 -30.61 -5.96 -24.98
N SER A 581 -30.08 -6.06 -23.76
CA SER A 581 -29.37 -7.24 -23.27
C SER A 581 -29.40 -7.28 -21.74
N ALA A 582 -29.44 -8.45 -21.15
CA ALA A 582 -29.26 -8.66 -19.71
C ALA A 582 -28.07 -9.58 -19.48
N ARG A 583 -27.27 -9.31 -18.45
CA ARG A 583 -26.19 -10.19 -18.00
C ARG A 583 -26.19 -10.28 -16.49
N GLU A 584 -25.76 -11.42 -15.98
CA GLU A 584 -25.57 -11.62 -14.55
C GLU A 584 -24.48 -10.69 -14.01
N LEU A 585 -24.59 -10.36 -12.72
CA LEU A 585 -23.63 -9.49 -12.06
C LEU A 585 -22.34 -10.26 -11.77
N ASN A 586 -21.21 -9.77 -12.27
CA ASN A 586 -19.90 -10.24 -11.81
C ASN A 586 -19.57 -9.53 -10.49
N PHE A 587 -19.81 -10.22 -9.38
CA PHE A 587 -19.58 -9.68 -8.03
C PHE A 587 -18.12 -9.25 -7.80
N SER A 588 -17.14 -9.94 -8.38
CA SER A 588 -15.72 -9.59 -8.20
C SER A 588 -15.40 -8.24 -8.85
N ALA A 589 -15.79 -8.05 -10.11
CA ALA A 589 -15.60 -6.79 -10.82
C ALA A 589 -16.39 -5.63 -10.19
N GLU A 590 -17.61 -5.91 -9.72
CA GLU A 590 -18.45 -4.93 -9.04
C GLU A 590 -17.86 -4.50 -7.69
N CYS A 591 -17.35 -5.44 -6.89
CA CYS A 591 -16.67 -5.15 -5.64
C CYS A 591 -15.45 -4.26 -5.86
N ALA A 592 -14.63 -4.52 -6.88
CA ALA A 592 -13.48 -3.67 -7.21
C ALA A 592 -13.93 -2.24 -7.55
N SER A 593 -14.97 -2.09 -8.38
CA SER A 593 -15.52 -0.77 -8.73
C SER A 593 -16.11 -0.03 -7.51
N LEU A 594 -16.78 -0.75 -6.61
CA LEU A 594 -17.34 -0.18 -5.38
C LEU A 594 -16.25 0.22 -4.40
N ILE A 595 -15.19 -0.57 -4.25
CA ILE A 595 -14.02 -0.22 -3.42
C ILE A 595 -13.39 1.08 -3.92
N GLU A 596 -13.19 1.20 -5.23
CA GLU A 596 -12.61 2.41 -5.81
C GLU A 596 -13.53 3.62 -5.62
N THR A 597 -14.85 3.41 -5.70
CA THR A 597 -15.84 4.45 -5.38
C THR A 597 -15.74 4.83 -3.90
N LEU A 598 -15.71 3.87 -2.97
CA LEU A 598 -15.63 4.10 -1.52
C LEU A 598 -14.35 4.84 -1.12
N LYS A 599 -13.20 4.53 -1.74
CA LYS A 599 -11.94 5.26 -1.52
C LYS A 599 -12.06 6.76 -1.80
N GLN A 600 -12.93 7.17 -2.72
CA GLN A 600 -13.16 8.57 -3.05
C GLN A 600 -13.90 9.35 -1.94
N TYR A 601 -14.59 8.65 -1.03
CA TYR A 601 -15.42 9.27 0.00
C TYR A 601 -14.67 9.60 1.30
N GLN A 602 -13.36 9.32 1.42
CA GLN A 602 -12.55 9.59 2.64
C GLN A 602 -13.36 9.37 3.94
N ILE A 603 -13.90 8.17 4.13
CA ILE A 603 -14.44 7.79 5.43
C ILE A 603 -13.22 7.65 6.35
N GLY A 604 -12.97 8.65 7.19
CA GLY A 604 -12.04 8.49 8.30
C GLY A 604 -12.50 7.32 9.15
N GLU A 605 -11.56 6.55 9.72
CA GLU A 605 -11.84 5.36 10.53
C GLU A 605 -12.77 5.63 11.74
N SER A 606 -13.14 6.89 12.00
CA SER A 606 -14.08 7.29 13.05
C SER A 606 -15.58 7.29 12.69
N ASP A 607 -15.98 7.11 11.43
CA ASP A 607 -17.42 7.20 11.01
C ASP A 607 -17.90 5.96 10.23
N SER A 608 -17.62 4.78 10.78
CA SER A 608 -18.15 3.51 10.27
C SER A 608 -19.64 3.37 10.61
N LEU A 609 -20.52 3.88 9.74
CA LEU A 609 -21.98 3.66 9.73
C LEU A 609 -22.38 2.21 9.38
N LEU A 610 -21.76 1.22 10.02
CA LEU A 610 -22.19 -0.19 9.99
C LEU A 610 -22.64 -0.65 11.39
N SER A 611 -23.40 0.20 12.09
CA SER A 611 -24.27 -0.25 13.18
C SER A 611 -25.63 -0.66 12.60
N LEU A 612 -25.71 -1.83 11.97
CA LEU A 612 -26.98 -2.53 11.73
C LEU A 612 -27.11 -3.70 12.70
N SER A 613 -27.14 -3.37 14.00
CA SER A 613 -27.77 -4.22 15.00
C SER A 613 -29.25 -3.82 15.10
N GLN A 614 -30.13 -4.54 14.39
CA GLN A 614 -31.55 -4.79 14.71
C GLN A 614 -32.34 -5.20 13.46
N VAL A 615 -32.34 -6.49 13.12
CA VAL A 615 -33.58 -7.20 12.68
C VAL A 615 -33.45 -8.65 13.16
N HIS A 616 -34.41 -9.08 13.98
CA HIS A 616 -34.58 -10.45 14.47
C HIS A 616 -35.08 -11.39 13.36
N ASP A 617 -34.49 -12.58 13.32
CA ASP A 617 -35.08 -13.92 13.17
C ASP A 617 -36.24 -14.14 12.17
N HIS A 618 -35.98 -14.93 11.12
CA HIS A 618 -36.75 -16.15 10.82
C HIS A 618 -36.02 -17.03 9.77
N ARG A 619 -35.98 -18.33 10.09
CA ARG A 619 -35.36 -19.46 9.37
C ARG A 619 -35.94 -19.65 7.95
N VAL A 620 -35.13 -20.13 7.00
CA VAL A 620 -35.24 -21.43 6.31
C VAL A 620 -34.00 -21.62 5.42
N ALA A 621 -33.55 -22.88 5.37
CA ALA A 621 -32.30 -23.38 4.83
C ALA A 621 -32.30 -23.59 3.30
N GLU A 622 -31.12 -23.99 2.81
CA GLU A 622 -30.74 -24.44 1.45
C GLU A 622 -30.18 -23.34 0.52
N MET A 623 -28.85 -23.23 0.50
CA MET A 623 -28.09 -22.53 -0.54
C MET A 623 -26.99 -23.44 -1.08
N GLU A 624 -27.04 -23.69 -2.39
CA GLU A 624 -25.94 -24.23 -3.18
C GLU A 624 -24.73 -23.29 -3.14
N THR A 625 -23.56 -23.92 -3.09
CA THR A 625 -22.23 -23.34 -2.87
C THR A 625 -21.69 -22.64 -4.11
N LEU A 626 -21.70 -21.30 -4.13
CA LEU A 626 -20.94 -20.49 -5.08
C LEU A 626 -19.85 -19.68 -4.36
N HIS A 627 -18.62 -19.93 -4.79
CA HIS A 627 -17.36 -19.54 -4.14
C HIS A 627 -17.13 -18.02 -4.15
N ALA A 628 -16.92 -17.42 -2.98
CA ALA A 628 -16.46 -16.04 -2.84
C ALA A 628 -14.93 -15.95 -3.08
N PRO A 629 -14.43 -14.94 -3.84
CA PRO A 629 -13.00 -14.72 -3.94
C PRO A 629 -12.45 -14.15 -2.63
N ALA A 630 -11.35 -14.74 -2.15
CA ALA A 630 -10.67 -14.34 -0.93
C ALA A 630 -10.17 -12.89 -1.00
N ARG A 631 -10.54 -12.08 0.00
CA ARG A 631 -9.97 -10.76 0.26
C ARG A 631 -8.48 -10.89 0.62
N THR A 632 -7.59 -10.29 -0.16
CA THR A 632 -6.22 -9.97 0.24
C THR A 632 -6.18 -8.54 0.76
N VAL A 633 -6.26 -8.38 2.08
CA VAL A 633 -5.73 -7.21 2.79
C VAL A 633 -4.56 -7.74 3.62
N THR A 634 -3.34 -7.55 3.13
CA THR A 634 -2.11 -7.80 3.89
C THR A 634 -1.78 -6.54 4.67
N PRO A 635 -1.78 -6.55 6.02
CA PRO A 635 -1.05 -5.55 6.77
C PRO A 635 0.44 -5.80 6.53
N ALA A 636 1.20 -4.79 6.12
CA ALA A 636 2.65 -4.87 6.13
C ALA A 636 3.09 -5.11 7.59
N TYR A 637 3.69 -6.27 7.87
CA TYR A 637 4.28 -6.54 9.18
C TYR A 637 5.51 -5.63 9.35
N GLU A 638 5.47 -4.73 10.34
CA GLU A 638 6.58 -3.84 10.65
C GLU A 638 7.79 -4.63 11.15
N ASP A 639 8.93 -4.45 10.49
CA ASP A 639 10.19 -5.06 10.91
C ASP A 639 10.92 -4.15 11.92
N PHE A 640 10.89 -4.56 13.18
CA PHE A 640 11.60 -3.90 14.28
C PHE A 640 13.08 -4.32 14.41
N SER A 641 13.61 -5.15 13.50
CA SER A 641 15.01 -5.60 13.51
C SER A 641 16.00 -4.51 13.05
N GLY A 642 15.48 -3.44 12.42
CA GLY A 642 16.25 -2.29 11.96
C GLY A 642 17.04 -2.54 10.66
N ILE A 643 16.63 -3.51 9.84
CA ILE A 643 17.34 -3.93 8.62
C ILE A 643 16.47 -3.64 7.39
N ASP A 644 17.08 -3.09 6.35
CA ASP A 644 16.45 -2.96 5.04
C ASP A 644 16.57 -4.28 4.26
N MET A 645 15.46 -4.97 4.07
CA MET A 645 15.40 -6.26 3.37
C MET A 645 15.36 -6.12 1.84
N THR A 646 15.16 -4.90 1.30
CA THR A 646 14.91 -4.69 -0.14
C THR A 646 16.13 -4.89 -1.03
N ALA A 647 17.33 -4.92 -0.44
CA ALA A 647 18.60 -5.09 -1.15
C ALA A 647 18.97 -6.56 -1.45
N PHE A 648 18.20 -7.54 -0.98
CA PHE A 648 18.55 -8.96 -1.07
C PHE A 648 17.50 -9.80 -1.80
N SER A 649 17.94 -10.73 -2.67
CA SER A 649 17.05 -11.66 -3.37
C SER A 649 16.45 -12.73 -2.44
N ASN A 650 17.20 -13.13 -1.42
CA ASN A 650 16.70 -13.94 -0.31
C ASN A 650 16.53 -13.01 0.91
N PRO A 651 15.30 -12.82 1.41
CA PRO A 651 15.04 -11.85 2.47
C PRO A 651 15.74 -12.21 3.80
N TYR A 652 16.10 -13.48 4.00
CA TYR A 652 16.81 -13.92 5.20
C TYR A 652 18.31 -13.57 5.20
N ASP A 653 18.91 -13.26 4.04
CA ASP A 653 20.32 -12.87 3.96
C ASP A 653 20.57 -11.50 4.60
N ALA A 654 19.58 -10.61 4.57
CA ALA A 654 19.69 -9.25 5.09
C ALA A 654 20.09 -9.24 6.58
N LEU A 655 19.44 -10.08 7.40
CA LEU A 655 19.70 -10.15 8.84
C LEU A 655 21.03 -10.81 9.17
N ILE A 656 21.41 -11.83 8.40
CA ILE A 656 22.71 -12.52 8.58
C ILE A 656 23.84 -11.56 8.23
N ALA A 657 23.75 -10.87 7.09
CA ALA A 657 24.73 -9.89 6.66
C ALA A 657 24.85 -8.73 7.67
N ALA A 658 23.72 -8.17 8.12
CA ALA A 658 23.69 -7.12 9.12
C ALA A 658 24.21 -7.57 10.51
N SER A 659 24.24 -8.87 10.77
CA SER A 659 24.78 -9.46 12.00
C SER A 659 26.19 -10.02 11.82
N LYS A 660 26.80 -9.83 10.64
CA LYS A 660 28.12 -10.38 10.28
C LYS A 660 28.23 -11.89 10.52
N ASP A 661 27.12 -12.62 10.32
CA ASP A 661 27.03 -14.06 10.58
C ASP A 661 27.37 -14.46 12.04
N ASP A 662 27.28 -13.52 12.99
CA ASP A 662 27.54 -13.77 14.41
C ASP A 662 26.25 -14.20 15.13
N PRO A 663 26.19 -15.43 15.69
CA PRO A 663 24.99 -15.93 16.35
C PRO A 663 24.54 -15.09 17.54
N LYS A 664 25.46 -14.40 18.25
CA LYS A 664 25.10 -13.50 19.35
C LYS A 664 24.37 -12.25 18.86
N GLN A 665 24.82 -11.68 17.73
CA GLN A 665 24.16 -10.53 17.10
C GLN A 665 22.81 -10.94 16.51
N ILE A 666 22.72 -12.11 15.87
CA ILE A 666 21.45 -12.65 15.36
C ILE A 666 20.45 -12.83 16.51
N GLN A 667 20.87 -13.45 17.62
CA GLN A 667 20.03 -13.59 18.81
C GLN A 667 19.59 -12.21 19.35
N SER A 668 20.51 -11.27 19.48
CA SER A 668 20.21 -9.92 19.96
C SER A 668 19.14 -9.23 19.10
N ARG A 669 19.19 -9.37 17.77
CA ARG A 669 18.16 -8.83 16.87
C ARG A 669 16.81 -9.52 17.01
N TYR A 670 16.80 -10.84 17.21
CA TYR A 670 15.56 -11.57 17.53
C TYR A 670 14.93 -11.08 18.85
N SER A 671 15.75 -10.87 19.89
CA SER A 671 15.30 -10.31 21.17
C SER A 671 14.76 -8.89 21.00
N THR A 672 15.50 -7.99 20.35
CA THR A 672 15.05 -6.62 20.09
C THR A 672 13.74 -6.57 19.30
N HIS A 673 13.59 -7.41 18.27
CA HIS A 673 12.37 -7.47 17.48
C HIS A 673 11.15 -7.86 18.34
N ARG A 674 11.25 -8.96 19.11
CA ARG A 674 10.11 -9.42 19.93
C ARG A 674 9.80 -8.50 21.11
N GLU A 675 10.81 -7.92 21.75
CA GLU A 675 10.63 -6.99 22.87
C GLU A 675 10.01 -5.67 22.41
N SER A 676 10.53 -5.09 21.32
CA SER A 676 9.97 -3.86 20.75
C SER A 676 8.54 -4.07 20.25
N ARG A 677 8.27 -5.22 19.63
CA ARG A 677 6.93 -5.60 19.19
C ARG A 677 5.98 -5.72 20.37
N ASN A 678 6.37 -6.41 21.44
CA ASN A 678 5.54 -6.56 22.63
C ASN A 678 5.23 -5.20 23.25
N ALA A 679 6.23 -4.34 23.45
CA ALA A 679 6.03 -3.00 24.00
C ALA A 679 5.08 -2.14 23.13
N ALA A 680 5.20 -2.24 21.80
CA ALA A 680 4.31 -1.52 20.89
C ALA A 680 2.87 -2.05 20.94
N GLN A 681 2.67 -3.37 21.03
CA GLN A 681 1.33 -3.96 21.13
C GLN A 681 0.70 -3.72 22.51
N GLU A 682 1.49 -3.73 23.57
CA GLU A 682 1.08 -3.35 24.91
C GLU A 682 0.50 -1.94 24.93
N LEU A 683 1.26 -0.96 24.42
CA LEU A 683 0.82 0.43 24.33
C LEU A 683 -0.47 0.58 23.52
N LYS A 684 -0.63 -0.23 22.46
CA LYS A 684 -1.84 -0.24 21.63
C LYS A 684 -3.05 -0.82 22.36
N LEU A 685 -2.90 -1.94 23.08
CA LEU A 685 -3.99 -2.58 23.80
C LEU A 685 -4.43 -1.76 25.01
N LEU A 686 -3.49 -1.08 25.68
CA LEU A 686 -3.78 -0.24 26.85
C LEU A 686 -4.21 1.19 26.49
N ALA A 687 -4.28 1.52 25.19
CA ALA A 687 -4.67 2.85 24.75
C ALA A 687 -6.14 3.15 25.12
N PRO A 688 -6.49 4.38 25.55
CA PRO A 688 -7.87 4.74 25.91
C PRO A 688 -8.89 4.59 24.77
N ASP A 689 -8.43 4.61 23.53
CA ASP A 689 -9.21 4.47 22.30
C ASP A 689 -9.17 3.04 21.73
N PHE A 690 -8.67 2.05 22.49
CA PHE A 690 -8.66 0.65 22.07
C PHE A 690 -10.09 0.13 21.87
N SER A 691 -10.45 -0.16 20.62
CA SER A 691 -11.80 -0.54 20.20
C SER A 691 -12.15 -2.02 20.45
N GLY A 692 -11.21 -2.82 20.96
CA GLY A 692 -11.41 -4.23 21.27
C GLY A 692 -10.50 -5.17 20.46
N VAL A 693 -10.57 -6.45 20.82
CA VAL A 693 -9.81 -7.52 20.15
C VAL A 693 -10.36 -7.79 18.75
N MET A 694 -9.48 -8.23 17.85
CA MET A 694 -9.80 -8.57 16.47
C MET A 694 -10.17 -10.05 16.38
N ILE A 695 -11.45 -10.33 16.11
CA ILE A 695 -11.94 -11.70 15.97
C ILE A 695 -11.65 -12.24 14.58
N ASP A 696 -11.12 -13.47 14.51
CA ASP A 696 -10.99 -14.20 13.25
C ASP A 696 -12.34 -14.86 12.89
N PRO A 697 -13.07 -14.35 11.87
CA PRO A 697 -14.40 -14.84 11.56
C PRO A 697 -14.40 -16.25 10.95
N ILE A 698 -13.28 -16.74 10.43
CA ILE A 698 -13.16 -18.10 9.90
C ILE A 698 -12.98 -19.06 11.06
N LEU A 699 -12.07 -18.76 11.98
CA LEU A 699 -11.87 -19.59 13.17
C LEU A 699 -13.14 -19.67 14.02
N LEU A 700 -13.82 -18.54 14.24
CA LEU A 700 -15.08 -18.51 14.99
C LEU A 700 -16.14 -19.43 14.38
N ARG A 701 -16.28 -19.45 13.04
CA ARG A 701 -17.22 -20.34 12.35
C ARG A 701 -16.82 -21.82 12.39
N LEU A 702 -15.53 -22.12 12.40
CA LEU A 702 -15.04 -23.49 12.56
C LEU A 702 -15.29 -24.03 13.98
N GLU A 703 -15.19 -23.16 14.99
CA GLU A 703 -15.33 -23.53 16.40
C GLU A 703 -16.76 -23.47 16.91
N ASP A 704 -17.62 -22.66 16.29
CA ASP A 704 -19.03 -22.52 16.65
C ASP A 704 -19.95 -22.96 15.49
N PRO A 705 -20.28 -24.26 15.42
CA PRO A 705 -21.15 -24.81 14.37
C PRO A 705 -22.56 -24.21 14.35
N SER A 706 -22.98 -23.47 15.40
CA SER A 706 -24.28 -22.81 15.41
C SER A 706 -24.35 -21.60 14.47
N ILE A 707 -23.19 -21.03 14.14
CA ILE A 707 -23.09 -19.88 13.23
C ILE A 707 -23.28 -20.34 11.79
N GLU A 708 -22.56 -21.36 11.38
CA GLU A 708 -22.61 -21.91 10.01
C GLU A 708 -22.30 -23.42 10.04
N PRO A 709 -23.32 -24.29 10.20
CA PRO A 709 -23.11 -25.73 10.27
C PRO A 709 -22.43 -26.27 9.01
N GLY A 710 -21.32 -26.99 9.18
CA GLY A 710 -20.57 -27.58 8.06
C GLY A 710 -19.65 -26.59 7.33
N PHE A 711 -19.37 -25.42 7.90
CA PHE A 711 -18.40 -24.48 7.35
C PHE A 711 -17.00 -25.11 7.22
N VAL A 712 -16.32 -24.81 6.11
CA VAL A 712 -14.97 -25.31 5.80
C VAL A 712 -14.09 -24.14 5.37
N ASP A 713 -12.86 -24.05 5.91
CA ASP A 713 -11.87 -23.07 5.45
C ASP A 713 -11.37 -23.44 4.05
N THR A 714 -11.53 -22.51 3.10
CA THR A 714 -11.18 -22.70 1.69
C THR A 714 -9.78 -22.19 1.34
N ARG A 715 -9.06 -21.57 2.29
CA ARG A 715 -7.72 -20.99 2.04
C ARG A 715 -6.66 -22.07 2.13
N ASN A 716 -6.18 -22.54 0.96
CA ASN A 716 -5.12 -23.55 0.93
C ASN A 716 -3.73 -22.91 0.95
N CYS A 717 -2.83 -23.52 1.71
CA CYS A 717 -1.44 -23.14 1.85
C CYS A 717 -0.53 -24.31 1.48
N LEU A 718 0.74 -24.01 1.17
CA LEU A 718 1.83 -25.00 1.04
C LEU A 718 3.00 -24.54 1.92
N VAL A 719 3.35 -25.37 2.90
CA VAL A 719 4.23 -24.96 4.01
C VAL A 719 5.16 -26.08 4.45
N PHE A 720 6.28 -25.70 5.07
CA PHE A 720 7.17 -26.59 5.81
C PHE A 720 7.10 -26.23 7.29
N TRP A 721 6.57 -27.15 8.09
CA TRP A 721 6.39 -26.96 9.52
C TRP A 721 7.45 -27.69 10.33
N ALA A 722 7.94 -27.05 11.39
CA ALA A 722 8.65 -27.71 12.47
C ALA A 722 7.64 -28.07 13.58
N ARG A 723 7.63 -29.33 14.02
CA ARG A 723 6.77 -29.79 15.12
C ARG A 723 7.53 -29.69 16.45
N PRO A 724 6.95 -29.05 17.49
CA PRO A 724 7.60 -28.97 18.79
C PRO A 724 7.67 -30.34 19.47
N SER A 725 8.67 -30.54 20.33
CA SER A 725 8.76 -31.74 21.17
C SER A 725 7.67 -31.77 22.24
N GLU A 726 7.45 -32.95 22.82
CA GLU A 726 6.44 -33.13 23.88
C GLU A 726 6.67 -32.19 25.07
N LYS A 727 7.93 -31.90 25.41
CA LYS A 727 8.28 -30.96 26.49
C LYS A 727 7.88 -29.53 26.18
N VAL A 728 8.11 -29.07 24.95
CA VAL A 728 7.67 -27.75 24.48
C VAL A 728 6.14 -27.68 24.40
N LYS A 729 5.46 -28.76 23.99
CA LYS A 729 3.99 -28.83 24.03
C LYS A 729 3.46 -28.73 25.47
N SER A 730 4.10 -29.40 26.42
CA SER A 730 3.75 -29.27 27.85
C SER A 730 3.91 -27.84 28.34
N LEU A 731 4.98 -27.15 27.95
CA LEU A 731 5.17 -25.73 28.28
C LEU A 731 4.06 -24.86 27.70
N VAL A 732 3.69 -25.05 26.43
CA VAL A 732 2.58 -24.31 25.81
C VAL A 732 1.27 -24.56 26.56
N MET A 733 0.97 -25.80 26.94
CA MET A 733 -0.25 -26.11 27.71
C MET A 733 -0.26 -25.40 29.07
N GLU A 734 0.88 -25.36 29.77
CA GLU A 734 1.00 -24.62 31.03
C GLU A 734 0.79 -23.10 30.83
N CYS A 735 1.32 -22.53 29.74
CA CYS A 735 1.02 -21.13 29.37
C CYS A 735 -0.48 -20.93 29.09
N GLN A 736 -1.12 -21.85 28.36
CA GLN A 736 -2.54 -21.78 28.05
C GLN A 736 -3.42 -21.80 29.31
N GLU A 737 -3.07 -22.64 30.29
CA GLU A 737 -3.76 -22.68 31.59
C GLU A 737 -3.64 -21.35 32.33
N LYS A 738 -2.44 -20.77 32.42
CA LYS A 738 -2.24 -19.47 33.07
C LYS A 738 -2.97 -18.32 32.37
N LEU A 739 -3.16 -18.39 31.05
CA LEU A 739 -3.87 -17.36 30.28
C LEU A 739 -5.40 -17.44 30.44
N LYS A 740 -5.95 -18.65 30.61
CA LYS A 740 -7.39 -18.85 30.85
C LYS A 740 -7.91 -18.16 32.11
N ASP A 741 -7.05 -17.95 33.10
CA ASP A 741 -7.39 -17.20 34.31
C ASP A 741 -7.71 -15.73 34.04
N ALA A 742 -7.17 -15.16 32.94
CA ALA A 742 -7.43 -13.78 32.54
C ALA A 742 -8.54 -13.66 31.50
N VAL A 743 -8.67 -14.64 30.59
CA VAL A 743 -9.62 -14.63 29.47
C VAL A 743 -10.25 -16.01 29.32
N SER A 744 -11.53 -16.13 29.69
CA SER A 744 -12.23 -17.42 29.79
C SER A 744 -12.58 -18.06 28.44
N ASN A 745 -12.99 -17.27 27.44
CA ASN A 745 -13.42 -17.76 26.13
C ASN A 745 -12.29 -17.73 25.10
N LEU A 746 -11.04 -17.77 25.57
CA LEU A 746 -9.87 -17.82 24.73
C LEU A 746 -9.82 -19.15 23.96
N TRP A 747 -9.73 -19.08 22.63
CA TRP A 747 -9.48 -20.28 21.85
C TRP A 747 -8.02 -20.71 22.04
N LEU A 748 -7.83 -21.95 22.49
CA LEU A 748 -6.50 -22.50 22.73
C LEU A 748 -6.08 -23.39 21.57
N MET A 749 -4.86 -23.19 21.07
CA MET A 749 -4.28 -24.05 20.04
C MET A 749 -4.15 -25.49 20.55
N PRO A 750 -4.78 -26.49 19.90
CA PRO A 750 -4.66 -27.89 20.32
C PRO A 750 -3.20 -28.38 20.25
N PRO A 751 -2.73 -29.24 21.18
CA PRO A 751 -1.36 -29.75 21.18
C PRO A 751 -0.96 -30.51 19.90
N THR A 752 -1.93 -31.15 19.24
CA THR A 752 -1.75 -31.84 17.95
C THR A 752 -1.60 -30.87 16.78
N SER A 753 -2.15 -29.67 16.90
CA SER A 753 -2.11 -28.59 15.92
C SER A 753 -0.88 -27.68 16.09
N LEU A 754 -0.14 -27.78 17.19
CA LEU A 754 1.06 -26.97 17.42
C LEU A 754 2.11 -27.20 16.32
N HIS A 755 2.60 -26.09 15.78
CA HIS A 755 3.62 -26.03 14.73
C HIS A 755 4.30 -24.66 14.72
N MET A 756 5.53 -24.63 14.22
CA MET A 756 6.22 -23.41 13.80
C MET A 756 6.41 -23.46 12.30
N THR A 757 6.05 -22.39 11.59
CA THR A 757 6.28 -22.31 10.15
C THR A 757 7.74 -21.98 9.86
N ALA A 758 8.52 -22.98 9.44
CA ALA A 758 9.91 -22.79 9.04
C ALA A 758 10.01 -22.08 7.68
N LEU A 759 9.11 -22.45 6.75
CA LEU A 759 8.96 -21.79 5.45
C LEU A 759 7.51 -21.86 4.97
N GLU A 760 6.94 -20.71 4.59
CA GLU A 760 5.66 -20.62 3.87
C GLU A 760 5.95 -20.40 2.39
N LEU A 761 5.55 -21.33 1.51
CA LEU A 761 5.75 -21.17 0.07
C LEU A 761 4.69 -20.27 -0.56
N THR A 762 3.44 -20.49 -0.17
CA THR A 762 2.30 -19.69 -0.61
C THR A 762 1.15 -19.86 0.39
N HIS A 763 0.23 -18.91 0.36
CA HIS A 763 -0.96 -18.88 1.18
C HIS A 763 -2.20 -18.53 0.34
N SER A 764 -3.39 -18.89 0.83
CA SER A 764 -4.69 -18.50 0.24
C SER A 764 -4.85 -18.82 -1.26
N ARG A 765 -4.37 -19.98 -1.70
CA ARG A 765 -4.53 -20.46 -3.09
C ARG A 765 -5.64 -21.50 -3.22
N THR A 766 -6.05 -21.75 -4.46
CA THR A 766 -6.95 -22.86 -4.80
C THR A 766 -6.22 -24.21 -4.74
N PRO A 767 -6.92 -25.34 -4.54
CA PRO A 767 -6.28 -26.65 -4.53
C PRO A 767 -5.48 -26.97 -5.80
N SER A 768 -6.00 -26.59 -6.99
CA SER A 768 -5.34 -26.83 -8.27
C SER A 768 -4.03 -26.05 -8.43
N GLU A 769 -3.97 -24.81 -7.94
CA GLU A 769 -2.73 -24.02 -7.90
C GLU A 769 -1.70 -24.66 -6.96
N ILE A 770 -2.14 -25.15 -5.80
CA ILE A 770 -1.27 -25.84 -4.84
C ILE A 770 -0.71 -27.13 -5.44
N ASP A 771 -1.52 -27.90 -6.16
CA ASP A 771 -1.09 -29.13 -6.83
C ASP A 771 -0.04 -28.87 -7.90
N ALA A 772 -0.19 -27.80 -8.68
CA ALA A 772 0.81 -27.38 -9.66
C ALA A 772 2.15 -27.02 -9.00
N LEU A 773 2.12 -26.30 -7.88
CA LEU A 773 3.33 -25.95 -7.11
C LEU A 773 4.00 -27.18 -6.51
N ILE A 774 3.21 -28.15 -6.02
CA ILE A 774 3.74 -29.42 -5.49
C ILE A 774 4.42 -30.22 -6.59
N ALA A 775 3.82 -30.32 -7.77
CA ALA A 775 4.43 -31.00 -8.89
C ALA A 775 5.81 -30.42 -9.24
N GLN A 776 5.97 -29.11 -9.10
CA GLN A 776 7.24 -28.42 -9.33
C GLN A 776 8.26 -28.64 -8.19
N VAL A 777 7.83 -28.59 -6.92
CA VAL A 777 8.74 -28.71 -5.76
C VAL A 777 9.05 -30.15 -5.38
N SER A 778 8.25 -31.11 -5.85
CA SER A 778 8.29 -32.53 -5.46
C SER A 778 9.70 -33.13 -5.42
N PRO A 779 10.59 -32.91 -6.42
CA PRO A 779 11.95 -33.44 -6.38
C PRO A 779 12.79 -32.92 -5.22
N ALA A 780 12.54 -31.69 -4.76
CA ALA A 780 13.29 -31.05 -3.67
C ALA A 780 12.72 -31.36 -2.28
N ILE A 781 11.45 -31.80 -2.17
CA ILE A 781 10.76 -32.03 -0.89
C ILE A 781 11.58 -32.91 0.08
N PRO A 782 12.16 -34.07 -0.32
CA PRO A 782 12.93 -34.88 0.61
C PRO A 782 14.13 -34.12 1.20
N SER A 783 14.88 -33.42 0.36
CA SER A 783 16.05 -32.64 0.79
C SER A 783 15.71 -31.47 1.69
N LEU A 784 14.49 -30.91 1.56
CA LEU A 784 13.97 -29.84 2.40
C LEU A 784 13.48 -30.36 3.75
N THR A 785 12.74 -31.47 3.73
CA THR A 785 12.11 -32.02 4.94
C THR A 785 13.10 -32.73 5.86
N ASP A 786 14.14 -33.36 5.31
CA ASP A 786 15.24 -33.96 6.06
C ASP A 786 16.38 -32.98 6.35
N TYR A 787 16.24 -31.70 5.98
CA TYR A 787 17.36 -30.76 6.08
C TYR A 787 17.93 -30.63 7.50
N PRO A 788 17.12 -30.55 8.58
CA PRO A 788 17.65 -30.53 9.94
C PRO A 788 18.40 -31.80 10.38
N SER A 789 18.07 -32.97 9.80
CA SER A 789 18.71 -34.25 10.12
C SER A 789 19.86 -34.61 9.17
N SER A 790 19.95 -33.94 8.03
CA SER A 790 21.00 -34.18 7.01
C SER A 790 22.43 -33.95 7.51
N SER A 791 22.62 -33.13 8.54
CA SER A 791 23.91 -32.88 9.19
C SER A 791 23.70 -32.43 10.63
N PRO A 792 24.55 -32.84 11.59
CA PRO A 792 24.56 -32.26 12.94
C PRO A 792 24.67 -30.73 12.92
N HIS A 793 25.37 -30.16 11.94
CA HIS A 793 25.53 -28.72 11.77
C HIS A 793 24.26 -27.98 11.31
N HIS A 794 23.20 -28.68 10.87
CA HIS A 794 21.93 -28.06 10.46
C HIS A 794 20.87 -28.05 11.59
N ARG A 795 21.25 -28.50 12.79
CA ARG A 795 20.35 -28.62 13.95
C ARG A 795 20.23 -27.29 14.66
N ALA A 796 19.37 -26.41 14.16
CA ALA A 796 19.10 -25.10 14.76
C ALA A 796 18.46 -25.23 16.15
N ARG A 797 19.10 -24.63 17.16
CA ARG A 797 18.63 -24.62 18.56
C ARG A 797 17.93 -23.30 18.89
N LEU A 798 16.82 -23.41 19.60
CA LEU A 798 15.95 -22.32 20.03
C LEU A 798 15.85 -22.33 21.56
N VAL A 799 15.95 -21.16 22.19
CA VAL A 799 15.96 -20.98 23.66
C VAL A 799 15.18 -19.74 24.06
N LYS A 800 15.11 -19.48 25.38
CA LYS A 800 14.53 -18.28 26.00
C LYS A 800 13.08 -18.04 25.55
N PRO A 801 12.15 -18.96 25.87
CA PRO A 801 10.73 -18.80 25.54
C PRO A 801 10.16 -17.51 26.13
N LEU A 802 9.30 -16.82 25.36
CA LEU A 802 8.63 -15.58 25.75
C LEU A 802 7.30 -15.43 25.01
N LEU A 803 6.23 -15.13 25.72
CA LEU A 803 4.92 -14.80 25.14
C LEU A 803 4.95 -13.42 24.49
N GLY A 804 4.52 -13.38 23.23
CA GLY A 804 4.12 -12.17 22.53
C GLY A 804 2.64 -12.17 22.22
N PHE A 805 2.08 -11.00 21.99
CA PHE A 805 0.65 -10.82 21.78
C PHE A 805 0.37 -9.64 20.85
N ASP A 806 -0.81 -9.66 20.25
CA ASP A 806 -1.43 -8.51 19.58
C ASP A 806 -2.95 -8.55 19.81
N ALA A 807 -3.69 -7.68 19.13
CA ALA A 807 -5.15 -7.63 19.27
C ALA A 807 -5.87 -8.91 18.76
N SER A 808 -5.18 -9.85 18.08
CA SER A 808 -5.79 -11.04 17.48
C SER A 808 -5.38 -12.35 18.16
N ALA A 809 -4.13 -12.45 18.65
CA ALA A 809 -3.58 -13.71 19.11
C ALA A 809 -2.46 -13.55 20.15
N ILE A 810 -2.15 -14.68 20.81
CA ILE A 810 -1.03 -14.85 21.73
C ILE A 810 -0.14 -15.99 21.21
N ALA A 811 1.18 -15.79 21.19
CA ALA A 811 2.14 -16.76 20.68
C ALA A 811 3.36 -16.89 21.60
N LEU A 812 3.89 -18.11 21.74
CA LEU A 812 5.13 -18.41 22.45
C LEU A 812 6.29 -18.35 21.44
N SER A 813 7.20 -17.40 21.64
CA SER A 813 8.35 -17.17 20.77
C SER A 813 9.66 -17.61 21.42
N PHE A 814 10.60 -18.09 20.61
CA PHE A 814 11.96 -18.43 21.00
C PHE A 814 12.95 -17.58 20.21
N VAL A 815 14.19 -17.49 20.71
CA VAL A 815 15.32 -16.91 19.98
C VAL A 815 16.33 -18.01 19.62
N PRO A 816 17.11 -17.87 18.54
CA PRO A 816 18.20 -18.78 18.25
C PRO A 816 19.21 -18.80 19.40
N ALA A 817 19.67 -19.97 19.81
CA ALA A 817 20.72 -20.09 20.81
C ALA A 817 22.05 -19.51 20.29
N ALA A 818 22.87 -18.98 21.19
CA ALA A 818 24.18 -18.43 20.85
C ALA A 818 25.28 -18.99 21.75
N ALA A 819 26.37 -19.45 21.12
CA ALA A 819 27.63 -19.81 21.76
C ALA A 819 27.52 -20.81 22.93
N GLY A 820 26.67 -21.84 22.79
CA GLY A 820 26.56 -22.90 23.80
C GLY A 820 25.85 -22.50 25.09
N GLU A 821 25.10 -21.40 25.09
CA GLU A 821 24.37 -20.96 26.29
C GLU A 821 23.44 -22.05 26.83
N GLY A 822 23.45 -22.26 28.14
CA GLY A 822 22.60 -23.25 28.81
C GLY A 822 23.06 -24.70 28.66
N LEU A 823 24.15 -24.98 27.96
CA LEU A 823 24.75 -26.32 27.94
C LEU A 823 25.35 -26.68 29.30
N VAL A 824 25.20 -27.94 29.71
CA VAL A 824 25.81 -28.50 30.94
C VAL A 824 26.68 -29.69 30.53
N ASP A 825 27.97 -29.65 30.86
CA ASP A 825 28.94 -30.70 30.51
C ASP A 825 28.92 -31.10 29.03
N GLY A 826 28.73 -30.11 28.13
CA GLY A 826 28.64 -30.34 26.68
C GLY A 826 27.36 -31.05 26.24
N ARG A 827 26.29 -30.97 27.05
CA ARG A 827 24.98 -31.53 26.73
C ARG A 827 23.88 -30.47 26.77
N ASP A 828 22.90 -30.64 25.88
CA ASP A 828 21.70 -29.82 25.79
C ASP A 828 20.64 -30.23 26.85
N ALA A 829 19.52 -29.52 26.92
CA ALA A 829 18.48 -29.80 27.92
C ALA A 829 17.80 -31.17 27.73
N GLY A 830 17.90 -31.74 26.52
CA GLY A 830 17.47 -33.09 26.20
C GLY A 830 18.53 -34.17 26.49
N GLY A 831 19.68 -33.79 27.04
CA GLY A 831 20.79 -34.69 27.37
C GLY A 831 21.67 -35.10 26.19
N ARG A 832 21.50 -34.48 25.01
CA ARG A 832 22.27 -34.79 23.80
C ARG A 832 23.60 -34.09 23.81
N GLU A 833 24.65 -34.77 23.37
CA GLU A 833 25.97 -34.16 23.19
C GLU A 833 25.91 -33.07 22.13
N ARG A 834 26.42 -31.89 22.47
CA ARG A 834 26.39 -30.72 21.61
C ARG A 834 27.53 -29.78 21.95
N LYS A 835 28.22 -29.28 20.92
CA LYS A 835 29.28 -28.29 21.10
C LYS A 835 28.77 -26.87 20.93
N ALA A 836 29.43 -25.92 21.60
CA ALA A 836 29.05 -24.50 21.52
C ALA A 836 29.14 -23.93 20.10
N GLU A 837 30.05 -24.45 19.28
CA GLU A 837 30.25 -23.99 17.90
C GLU A 837 29.10 -24.41 16.96
N GLU A 838 28.31 -25.41 17.34
CA GLU A 838 27.14 -25.83 16.56
C GLU A 838 26.03 -24.77 16.55
N ASP A 839 26.04 -23.84 17.52
CA ASP A 839 25.10 -22.72 17.58
C ASP A 839 25.46 -21.58 16.60
N ALA A 840 26.58 -21.68 15.87
CA ALA A 840 26.84 -20.81 14.71
C ALA A 840 25.74 -20.95 13.65
N TYR A 841 25.17 -22.15 13.51
CA TYR A 841 24.03 -22.37 12.63
C TYR A 841 22.70 -22.09 13.35
N THR A 842 22.25 -20.84 13.26
CA THR A 842 21.00 -20.36 13.85
C THR A 842 19.75 -20.83 13.10
N TYR A 843 18.57 -20.68 13.72
CA TYR A 843 17.29 -20.87 13.04
C TYR A 843 17.11 -19.93 11.83
N HIS A 844 17.75 -18.75 11.84
CA HIS A 844 17.71 -17.85 10.68
C HIS A 844 18.46 -18.43 9.48
N HIS A 845 19.58 -19.13 9.70
CA HIS A 845 20.30 -19.89 8.67
C HIS A 845 19.43 -21.00 8.09
N LEU A 846 18.69 -21.72 8.94
CA LEU A 846 17.74 -22.73 8.48
C LEU A 846 16.70 -22.14 7.51
N ARG A 847 16.12 -20.99 7.83
CA ARG A 847 15.13 -20.34 6.96
C ARG A 847 15.74 -19.86 5.64
N ARG A 848 16.94 -19.26 5.69
CA ARG A 848 17.72 -18.87 4.50
C ARG A 848 17.93 -20.05 3.57
N ASP A 849 18.40 -21.17 4.10
CA ASP A 849 18.76 -22.34 3.31
C ASP A 849 17.54 -23.05 2.72
N LEU A 850 16.44 -23.15 3.49
CA LEU A 850 15.18 -23.68 2.97
C LEU A 850 14.64 -22.81 1.82
N PHE A 851 14.70 -21.48 1.96
CA PHE A 851 14.32 -20.55 0.90
C PHE A 851 15.20 -20.72 -0.34
N GLY A 852 16.52 -20.80 -0.16
CA GLY A 852 17.49 -21.02 -1.23
C GLY A 852 17.20 -22.30 -2.01
N LYS A 853 17.00 -23.42 -1.31
CA LYS A 853 16.68 -24.72 -1.92
C LYS A 853 15.38 -24.73 -2.73
N VAL A 854 14.35 -24.01 -2.27
CA VAL A 854 13.10 -23.90 -3.03
C VAL A 854 13.26 -23.02 -4.26
N THR A 855 14.04 -21.95 -4.14
CA THR A 855 14.36 -21.06 -5.27
C THR A 855 15.20 -21.79 -6.32
N GLU A 856 16.16 -22.61 -5.90
CA GLU A 856 16.94 -23.51 -6.78
C GLU A 856 16.05 -24.55 -7.49
N ALA A 857 14.98 -25.00 -6.85
CA ALA A 857 13.95 -25.85 -7.47
C ALA A 857 13.03 -25.09 -8.46
N GLY A 858 13.29 -23.79 -8.69
CA GLY A 858 12.60 -22.96 -9.68
C GLY A 858 11.28 -22.35 -9.19
N LEU A 859 10.99 -22.40 -7.89
CA LEU A 859 9.75 -21.88 -7.32
C LEU A 859 9.95 -20.50 -6.71
N LYS A 860 9.03 -19.60 -7.03
CA LYS A 860 8.93 -18.30 -6.36
C LYS A 860 8.25 -18.49 -5.00
N VAL A 861 8.93 -18.07 -3.94
CA VAL A 861 8.40 -18.08 -2.58
C VAL A 861 7.60 -16.80 -2.34
N ASP A 862 6.33 -16.95 -1.95
CA ASP A 862 5.40 -15.85 -1.63
C ASP A 862 5.06 -15.90 -0.13
N SER A 863 6.09 -15.73 0.70
CA SER A 863 5.99 -15.82 2.16
C SER A 863 5.52 -14.50 2.76
N ARG A 864 4.50 -14.55 3.62
CA ARG A 864 4.02 -13.37 4.36
C ARG A 864 4.93 -12.92 5.49
N TYR A 865 5.76 -13.83 5.99
CA TYR A 865 6.55 -13.62 7.21
C TYR A 865 8.02 -13.84 6.93
N VAL A 866 8.74 -12.78 6.60
CA VAL A 866 10.21 -12.82 6.43
C VAL A 866 10.96 -12.28 7.66
N VAL A 867 10.24 -11.68 8.60
CA VAL A 867 10.79 -11.11 9.84
C VAL A 867 11.38 -12.17 10.78
N PRO A 868 12.36 -11.81 11.65
CA PRO A 868 12.97 -12.72 12.62
C PRO A 868 11.98 -13.16 13.70
N SER A 869 11.35 -14.32 13.50
CA SER A 869 10.42 -14.90 14.46
C SER A 869 10.44 -16.42 14.42
N ALA A 870 10.53 -17.04 15.60
CA ALA A 870 10.38 -18.48 15.82
C ALA A 870 9.28 -18.69 16.85
N HIS A 871 8.02 -18.79 16.41
CA HIS A 871 6.88 -18.77 17.32
C HIS A 871 5.91 -19.93 17.09
N LEU A 872 5.21 -20.29 18.18
CA LEU A 872 4.09 -21.21 18.23
C LEU A 872 2.85 -20.41 18.63
N THR A 873 1.77 -20.47 17.87
CA THR A 873 0.50 -19.88 18.30
C THR A 873 0.00 -20.61 19.54
N VAL A 874 -0.23 -19.87 20.63
CA VAL A 874 -0.72 -20.40 21.91
C VAL A 874 -2.24 -20.30 21.95
N ALA A 875 -2.77 -19.15 21.55
CA ALA A 875 -4.18 -18.84 21.66
C ALA A 875 -4.64 -17.73 20.70
N ARG A 876 -5.95 -17.63 20.47
CA ARG A 876 -6.60 -16.59 19.66
C ARG A 876 -7.88 -16.08 20.32
N PHE A 877 -8.19 -14.81 20.08
CA PHE A 877 -9.48 -14.24 20.48
C PHE A 877 -10.55 -14.62 19.46
N ILE A 878 -11.59 -15.31 19.92
CA ILE A 878 -12.75 -15.69 19.10
C ILE A 878 -14.06 -15.06 19.60
N ARG A 879 -14.04 -14.43 20.78
CA ARG A 879 -15.18 -13.69 21.35
C ARG A 879 -14.68 -12.37 21.96
N GLU A 880 -15.45 -11.30 21.78
CA GLU A 880 -15.15 -9.97 22.32
C GLU A 880 -15.73 -9.76 23.72
N GLU A 881 -16.72 -10.58 24.11
CA GLU A 881 -17.49 -10.46 25.35
C GLU A 881 -16.63 -10.55 26.61
N ASP A 882 -15.48 -11.22 26.55
CA ASP A 882 -14.50 -11.28 27.64
C ASP A 882 -13.93 -9.89 27.99
N PHE A 883 -14.00 -8.93 27.07
CA PHE A 883 -13.45 -7.58 27.23
C PHE A 883 -14.51 -6.50 27.34
N TRP A 884 -15.81 -6.84 27.38
CA TRP A 884 -16.86 -5.83 27.52
C TRP A 884 -17.11 -5.41 28.97
N VAL A 885 -17.60 -4.19 29.16
CA VAL A 885 -18.18 -3.77 30.44
C VAL A 885 -19.42 -4.63 30.74
N GLU A 886 -19.56 -5.05 31.99
CA GLU A 886 -20.65 -5.94 32.39
C GLU A 886 -22.02 -5.28 32.14
N GLY A 887 -22.82 -5.90 31.26
CA GLY A 887 -24.13 -5.38 30.85
C GLY A 887 -24.13 -4.43 29.66
N GLU A 888 -22.97 -4.04 29.12
CA GLU A 888 -22.84 -3.12 27.98
C GLU A 888 -22.16 -3.78 26.77
N LYS A 889 -22.97 -4.19 25.79
CA LYS A 889 -22.47 -4.85 24.58
C LYS A 889 -21.70 -3.86 23.69
N GLY A 890 -20.46 -4.21 23.35
CA GLY A 890 -19.62 -3.44 22.42
C GLY A 890 -18.82 -2.31 23.06
N VAL A 891 -18.89 -2.14 24.39
CA VAL A 891 -18.08 -1.16 25.14
C VAL A 891 -16.93 -1.90 25.81
N VAL A 892 -15.70 -1.56 25.45
CA VAL A 892 -14.49 -2.22 25.99
C VAL A 892 -14.20 -1.75 27.41
N ASP A 893 -13.98 -2.72 28.31
CA ASP A 893 -13.51 -2.51 29.66
C ASP A 893 -11.98 -2.53 29.70
N GLY A 894 -11.37 -1.33 29.76
CA GLY A 894 -9.93 -1.18 29.84
C GLY A 894 -9.28 -1.91 31.03
N ALA A 895 -10.00 -2.15 32.13
CA ALA A 895 -9.48 -2.90 33.27
C ALA A 895 -9.33 -4.40 32.96
N LYS A 896 -10.22 -4.96 32.11
CA LYS A 896 -10.10 -6.35 31.65
C LYS A 896 -8.95 -6.52 30.66
N VAL A 897 -8.75 -5.55 29.78
CA VAL A 897 -7.59 -5.53 28.86
C VAL A 897 -6.28 -5.40 29.64
N GLN A 898 -6.23 -4.52 30.64
CA GLN A 898 -5.08 -4.37 31.54
C GLN A 898 -4.76 -5.66 32.30
N ARG A 899 -5.80 -6.39 32.76
CA ARG A 899 -5.63 -7.69 33.42
C ARG A 899 -5.00 -8.73 32.50
N LEU A 900 -5.39 -8.77 31.23
CA LEU A 900 -4.77 -9.65 30.24
C LEU A 900 -3.27 -9.32 30.06
N VAL A 901 -2.94 -8.05 29.87
CA VAL A 901 -1.55 -7.60 29.69
C VAL A 901 -0.71 -7.98 30.91
N ALA A 902 -1.16 -7.62 32.11
CA ALA A 902 -0.47 -7.96 33.36
C ALA A 902 -0.29 -9.48 33.52
N ARG A 903 -1.29 -10.28 33.14
CA ARG A 903 -1.16 -11.74 33.17
C ARG A 903 -0.09 -12.25 32.22
N ILE A 904 0.02 -11.68 31.02
CA ILE A 904 1.06 -12.06 30.06
C ILE A 904 2.45 -11.71 30.60
N GLU A 905 2.61 -10.55 31.24
CA GLU A 905 3.84 -10.14 31.90
C GLU A 905 4.24 -11.10 33.03
N GLU A 906 3.30 -11.46 33.93
CA GLU A 906 3.52 -12.46 34.98
C GLU A 906 4.01 -13.80 34.41
N VAL A 907 3.40 -14.26 33.31
CA VAL A 907 3.82 -15.50 32.64
C VAL A 907 5.21 -15.33 32.01
N ASN A 908 5.53 -14.17 31.45
CA ASN A 908 6.85 -13.89 30.90
C ASN A 908 7.95 -13.86 31.97
N GLU A 909 7.68 -13.25 33.13
CA GLU A 909 8.60 -13.29 34.28
C GLU A 909 8.85 -14.72 34.75
N TRP A 910 7.78 -15.53 34.82
CA TRP A 910 7.89 -16.95 35.16
C TRP A 910 8.70 -17.74 34.13
N LEU A 911 8.46 -17.53 32.82
CA LEU A 911 9.23 -18.14 31.73
C LEU A 911 10.71 -17.76 31.82
N GLN A 912 11.01 -16.49 32.05
CA GLN A 912 12.37 -15.99 32.20
C GLN A 912 13.07 -16.61 33.41
N LYS A 913 12.38 -16.75 34.54
CA LYS A 913 12.95 -17.31 35.75
C LYS A 913 13.21 -18.82 35.66
N GLU A 914 12.30 -19.56 35.04
CA GLU A 914 12.29 -21.03 35.09
C GLU A 914 12.88 -21.70 33.85
N PHE A 915 12.74 -21.10 32.67
CA PHE A 915 13.02 -21.73 31.37
C PHE A 915 14.10 -21.03 30.54
N TRP A 916 14.67 -19.94 31.02
CA TRP A 916 15.85 -19.36 30.39
C TRP A 916 17.13 -20.01 30.95
N PRO A 917 18.26 -19.90 30.22
CA PRO A 917 19.55 -20.36 30.73
C PRO A 917 19.87 -19.72 32.08
N LYS A 918 20.22 -20.55 33.08
CA LYS A 918 20.62 -20.09 34.41
C LYS A 918 22.11 -19.79 34.47
N GLU A 919 22.52 -18.97 35.45
CA GLU A 919 23.93 -18.59 35.66
C GLU A 919 24.83 -19.79 36.00
N ASP A 920 24.29 -20.85 36.60
CA ASP A 920 24.96 -22.11 36.93
C ASP A 920 25.00 -23.12 35.75
N GLY A 921 24.48 -22.73 34.58
CA GLY A 921 24.33 -23.59 33.41
C GLY A 921 23.06 -24.43 33.46
N GLY A 922 22.49 -24.72 32.29
CA GLY A 922 21.28 -25.54 32.17
C GLY A 922 20.02 -24.77 31.84
N ILE A 923 19.13 -25.47 31.14
CA ILE A 923 17.80 -25.01 30.76
C ILE A 923 16.80 -26.09 31.19
N LYS A 924 15.70 -25.70 31.80
CA LYS A 924 14.62 -26.62 32.16
C LYS A 924 14.00 -27.22 30.89
N GLU A 925 13.65 -28.51 30.92
CA GLU A 925 13.01 -29.17 29.77
C GLU A 925 11.81 -28.37 29.25
N GLY A 926 11.75 -28.18 27.93
CA GLY A 926 10.74 -27.33 27.26
C GLY A 926 11.17 -25.87 27.07
N GLY A 927 12.17 -25.39 27.83
CA GLY A 927 12.78 -24.07 27.63
C GLY A 927 13.77 -24.01 26.46
N GLU A 928 14.13 -25.16 25.94
CA GLU A 928 14.97 -25.35 24.75
C GLU A 928 14.23 -26.24 23.75
N TRP A 929 14.43 -25.94 22.46
CA TRP A 929 13.93 -26.72 21.34
C TRP A 929 14.97 -26.82 20.23
N VAL A 930 15.31 -28.03 19.80
CA VAL A 930 16.14 -28.23 18.60
C VAL A 930 15.22 -28.59 17.42
N VAL A 931 15.23 -27.75 16.38
CA VAL A 931 14.37 -27.94 15.21
C VAL A 931 14.74 -29.25 14.50
N GLY A 932 13.74 -30.12 14.32
CA GLY A 932 13.94 -31.46 13.74
C GLY A 932 14.09 -32.60 14.75
N GLU A 933 14.06 -32.31 16.06
CA GLU A 933 14.15 -33.36 17.09
C GLU A 933 12.93 -34.29 17.06
N GLY A 934 13.16 -35.60 17.01
CA GLY A 934 12.11 -36.62 16.91
C GLY A 934 11.38 -36.70 15.57
N LYS A 935 11.06 -35.57 14.93
CA LYS A 935 10.47 -35.47 13.58
C LYS A 935 11.16 -34.36 12.79
N GLY A 936 11.50 -34.64 11.53
CA GLY A 936 11.97 -33.62 10.58
C GLY A 936 10.86 -32.63 10.23
N LEU A 937 11.08 -31.82 9.19
CA LEU A 937 10.05 -30.85 8.79
C LEU A 937 8.86 -31.57 8.13
N ASP A 938 7.65 -31.10 8.42
CA ASP A 938 6.37 -31.59 7.91
C ASP A 938 5.97 -30.71 6.71
N CYS A 939 6.15 -31.21 5.49
CA CYS A 939 5.67 -30.56 4.28
C CYS A 939 4.18 -30.83 4.13
N ARG A 940 3.36 -29.78 4.22
CA ARG A 940 1.90 -29.89 4.23
C ARG A 940 1.24 -29.02 3.18
N ARG A 941 0.10 -29.49 2.67
CA ARG A 941 -0.83 -28.68 1.88
C ARG A 941 -2.24 -28.64 2.45
N GLY A 942 -3.02 -27.63 2.09
CA GLY A 942 -4.45 -27.53 2.36
C GLY A 942 -4.83 -26.36 3.27
N ALA A 943 -6.02 -26.43 3.88
CA ALA A 943 -6.44 -25.48 4.90
C ALA A 943 -5.65 -25.68 6.20
N LEU A 944 -4.64 -24.84 6.42
CA LEU A 944 -3.60 -25.07 7.43
C LEU A 944 -3.47 -23.94 8.47
N TRP A 945 -4.30 -22.89 8.38
CA TRP A 945 -4.16 -21.65 9.17
C TRP A 945 -4.24 -21.84 10.69
N TYR A 946 -4.93 -22.87 11.16
CA TYR A 946 -5.15 -23.15 12.58
C TYR A 946 -4.48 -24.44 13.05
N GLY A 947 -3.54 -24.96 12.26
CA GLY A 947 -2.77 -26.17 12.57
C GLY A 947 -3.54 -27.50 12.45
N SER A 948 -4.88 -27.45 12.51
CA SER A 948 -5.79 -28.54 12.14
C SER A 948 -6.18 -28.42 10.67
N GLY A 949 -6.23 -29.57 9.97
CA GLY A 949 -6.60 -29.64 8.55
C GLY A 949 -5.42 -29.93 7.61
N GLY A 950 -5.76 -29.97 6.31
CA GLY A 950 -4.84 -30.33 5.22
C GLY A 950 -4.24 -31.73 5.33
N GLU A 951 -3.23 -32.01 4.51
CA GLU A 951 -2.54 -33.29 4.47
C GLU A 951 -1.01 -33.13 4.47
N THR A 952 -0.34 -34.10 5.09
CA THR A 952 1.12 -34.23 5.01
C THR A 952 1.48 -34.82 3.66
N ILE A 953 2.28 -34.09 2.88
CA ILE A 953 2.90 -34.57 1.65
C ILE A 953 4.10 -35.45 2.01
N ARG A 954 4.96 -34.96 2.91
CA ARG A 954 6.09 -35.70 3.44
C ARG A 954 6.44 -35.20 4.83
N LEU A 955 6.62 -36.14 5.76
CA LEU A 955 7.25 -35.88 7.04
C LEU A 955 8.72 -36.29 6.95
N GLY A 956 9.62 -35.37 7.26
CA GLY A 956 11.05 -35.64 7.27
C GLY A 956 11.51 -36.52 8.42
N GLU A 957 12.68 -37.12 8.26
CA GLU A 957 13.34 -37.92 9.30
C GLU A 957 13.84 -37.00 10.42
N GLY A 958 13.46 -37.31 11.66
CA GLY A 958 14.03 -36.66 12.84
C GLY A 958 15.35 -37.29 13.26
N PHE A 959 16.01 -36.70 14.25
CA PHE A 959 17.22 -37.22 14.87
C PHE A 959 17.06 -37.49 16.37
#